data_AF-A0A6P9CAJ0-F1
#
_entry.id   AF-A0A6P9CAJ0-F1
#
_cell.length_a   1.000
_cell.length_b   1.000
_cell.length_c   1.000
_cell.angle_alpha   90.00
_cell.angle_beta   90.00
_cell.angle_gamma   90.00
#
_symmetry.space_group_name_H-M   'P 1'
#
loop_
_entity.id
_entity.type
_entity.pdbx_description
1 polymer ?
#
loop_
_entity_poly.entity_id
_entity_poly.type
_entity_poly.pdbx_seq_one_letter_code
_entity_poly.pdbx_strand_id
1 'polypeptide(L)'
;MDEEDGLEAMEEFVSGPLVTWMQTLEDLVGRSPDELPQGEEEANEYFRKLVNGDFLHQIMQMIDLIPRGPPSPWRGDNREEEGLHMLQIVLQRLQNFYRDELHQVILSPPPNLHVMVREPFTAQAVQEMKKLVQLLLGSAVQCEQRDVFIGRIQSLDISVQAALASAIKEVSQEPENVLGLQWREMDSSSLQQLLWDLGARVQKLVAERDAGLEQLWELQQKQGPPLVAQLESNQSHLGVQLAERQAHVRRLQGELERKMEELLDQQEEIGHLEQQLRKIQQENRTLAGEARQAKLYQDELDALREKAFRAERLQSELTALRERIPALERCRAQLKEERDFSKALLEAKAMMEEELDAVYARGQRLSQTEKENLRLQNHLNQIQEERDQLSYQSEELLRENLLLKKQLQETLKNSPRESWSEYSHLDANEFPEVPLLLDCEMKEADRMPVLEKENRERRRMQLLLGSKNMEAELKDANLDGLPEGRPSEAEEENSDVQEHKPGILAHRKTETVEGQAPKQESEISVTEMKAALSSAQARLREAEQAWEAESRHAASLEETLRSIQGAYGEAQEECERWRSDTERLVEEIQALQRETETLKAGSRALQEAATQAEVDLNQAQQNLQKECLRGAQLAQKLQRKEEDLGEAQQELENLQRSVEQHRVTLAQLEVEKGALEEALSQAESTRRQADKDGRRLKAKTQAQEEALAEQGRHLALLEAQTRRQAAELTSLQEVLQSLRELEEENANLRKQLEDKENAAAMLEQELAREKAGPSKDNAAESQDHPPKEQRNPEPETDSSQAKARNGCKDRPESALVGRFEELHLPKEPQVQTQEAVLQAENSALTGRLTQLESLASSLETVLSGLTRQKAEGQEGNGKPQPQNSTSQVRF
;
A
#
# COMPACT_ATOMS: atom_id res chain seq x y z
N MET A 1 31.28 5.56 79.46
CA MET A 1 32.21 5.53 78.31
C MET A 1 31.90 4.25 77.54
N ASP A 2 32.83 3.62 76.82
CA ASP A 2 32.53 2.72 75.69
C ASP A 2 31.35 1.72 75.86
N GLU A 3 31.14 1.10 77.03
CA GLU A 3 29.97 0.24 77.32
C GLU A 3 28.68 1.01 77.71
N GLU A 4 28.78 2.11 78.46
CA GLU A 4 27.65 2.98 78.83
C GLU A 4 27.12 3.73 77.59
N ASP A 5 28.03 4.30 76.80
CA ASP A 5 27.74 5.01 75.55
C ASP A 5 27.12 4.04 74.50
N GLY A 6 27.44 2.75 74.59
CA GLY A 6 26.83 1.67 73.79
C GLY A 6 25.40 1.34 74.20
N LEU A 7 25.09 1.37 75.50
CA LEU A 7 23.74 1.15 76.03
C LEU A 7 22.80 2.34 75.80
N GLU A 8 23.28 3.58 75.93
CA GLU A 8 22.49 4.78 75.60
C GLU A 8 22.14 4.81 74.11
N ALA A 9 23.11 4.52 73.23
CA ALA A 9 22.87 4.37 71.79
C ALA A 9 21.92 3.20 71.45
N MET A 10 21.92 2.14 72.25
CA MET A 10 21.00 1.00 72.11
C MET A 10 19.56 1.43 72.37
N GLU A 11 19.32 2.14 73.47
CA GLU A 11 17.97 2.62 73.85
C GLU A 11 17.44 3.66 72.84
N GLU A 12 18.29 4.58 72.36
CA GLU A 12 17.92 5.51 71.28
C GLU A 12 17.55 4.77 69.97
N PHE A 13 18.26 3.68 69.63
CA PHE A 13 17.94 2.90 68.44
C PHE A 13 16.64 2.08 68.57
N VAL A 14 16.41 1.44 69.73
CA VAL A 14 15.22 0.60 69.96
C VAL A 14 13.95 1.42 70.18
N SER A 15 14.05 2.60 70.81
CA SER A 15 12.96 3.59 70.82
C SER A 15 12.82 4.37 69.50
N GLY A 16 13.77 4.16 68.57
CA GLY A 16 13.90 4.91 67.33
C GLY A 16 12.91 4.51 66.21
N PRO A 17 12.68 5.41 65.24
CA PRO A 17 11.61 5.27 64.23
C PRO A 17 11.75 4.05 63.32
N LEU A 18 12.97 3.56 63.12
CA LEU A 18 13.25 2.33 62.35
C LEU A 18 12.67 1.09 63.05
N VAL A 19 12.83 1.00 64.37
CA VAL A 19 12.30 -0.12 65.17
C VAL A 19 10.78 0.00 65.34
N THR A 20 10.25 1.21 65.52
CA THR A 20 8.80 1.46 65.48
C THR A 20 8.16 0.97 64.17
N TRP A 21 8.83 1.17 63.03
CA TRP A 21 8.38 0.61 61.75
C TRP A 21 8.44 -0.91 61.73
N MET A 22 9.55 -1.52 62.16
CA MET A 22 9.69 -2.98 62.19
C MET A 22 8.60 -3.67 63.03
N GLN A 23 8.22 -3.09 64.17
CA GLN A 23 7.13 -3.61 65.02
C GLN A 23 5.79 -3.68 64.26
N THR A 24 5.50 -2.74 63.35
CA THR A 24 4.28 -2.81 62.50
C THR A 24 4.27 -3.98 61.51
N LEU A 25 5.40 -4.69 61.36
CA LEU A 25 5.53 -5.89 60.52
C LEU A 25 5.43 -7.19 61.33
N GLU A 26 5.53 -7.17 62.66
CA GLU A 26 5.36 -8.38 63.50
C GLU A 26 3.91 -8.92 63.39
N ASP A 27 2.94 -8.02 63.26
CA ASP A 27 1.55 -8.28 62.83
C ASP A 27 1.45 -9.19 61.59
N LEU A 28 2.28 -8.92 60.57
CA LEU A 28 2.23 -9.56 59.25
C LEU A 28 2.97 -10.90 59.25
N VAL A 29 4.02 -11.01 60.06
CA VAL A 29 4.79 -12.25 60.30
C VAL A 29 4.05 -13.20 61.25
N GLY A 30 2.98 -12.74 61.91
CA GLY A 30 2.10 -13.56 62.74
C GLY A 30 2.58 -13.77 64.18
N ARG A 31 3.36 -12.82 64.71
CA ARG A 31 3.66 -12.74 66.16
C ARG A 31 2.60 -11.88 66.87
N SER A 32 2.55 -11.98 68.19
CA SER A 32 1.84 -10.98 68.99
C SER A 32 2.59 -9.65 68.91
N PRO A 33 1.90 -8.50 68.74
CA PRO A 33 2.52 -7.20 69.02
C PRO A 33 2.74 -7.12 70.54
N ASP A 34 3.99 -7.28 70.96
CA ASP A 34 4.42 -6.87 72.31
C ASP A 34 4.34 -5.33 72.38
N GLU A 35 4.07 -4.76 73.55
CA GLU A 35 4.03 -3.29 73.71
C GLU A 35 5.43 -2.68 73.48
N LEU A 36 5.50 -1.39 73.13
CA LEU A 36 6.77 -0.66 72.98
C LEU A 36 7.67 -0.93 74.20
N PRO A 37 8.88 -1.51 74.04
CA PRO A 37 9.72 -1.92 75.15
C PRO A 37 10.10 -0.69 75.99
N GLN A 38 9.68 -0.69 77.26
CA GLN A 38 9.68 0.47 78.14
C GLN A 38 10.71 0.33 79.26
N GLY A 39 11.95 0.10 78.85
CA GLY A 39 13.14 0.16 79.70
C GLY A 39 14.31 -0.66 79.15
N GLU A 40 15.49 -0.42 79.74
CA GLU A 40 16.75 -1.05 79.35
C GLU A 40 16.68 -2.57 79.18
N GLU A 41 16.05 -3.31 80.09
CA GLU A 41 16.00 -4.78 80.03
C GLU A 41 15.17 -5.30 78.84
N GLU A 42 14.03 -4.66 78.55
CA GLU A 42 13.14 -5.02 77.43
C GLU A 42 13.77 -4.65 76.08
N ALA A 43 14.40 -3.47 76.00
CA ALA A 43 15.14 -3.03 74.82
C ALA A 43 16.32 -3.97 74.51
N ASN A 44 17.05 -4.41 75.55
CA ASN A 44 18.13 -5.38 75.44
C ASN A 44 17.66 -6.79 75.06
N GLU A 45 16.42 -7.20 75.37
CA GLU A 45 15.85 -8.44 74.86
C GLU A 45 15.41 -8.28 73.39
N TYR A 46 14.75 -7.17 73.03
CA TYR A 46 14.34 -6.89 71.65
C TYR A 46 15.54 -6.82 70.70
N PHE A 47 16.62 -6.13 71.06
CA PHE A 47 17.81 -6.10 70.21
C PHE A 47 18.48 -7.47 70.07
N ARG A 48 18.50 -8.30 71.12
CA ARG A 48 18.96 -9.71 70.98
C ARG A 48 18.07 -10.50 70.01
N LYS A 49 16.74 -10.33 70.05
CA LYS A 49 15.81 -10.93 69.07
C LYS A 49 16.13 -10.49 67.64
N LEU A 50 16.55 -9.23 67.46
CA LEU A 50 16.94 -8.66 66.16
C LEU A 50 18.30 -9.19 65.65
N VAL A 51 19.31 -9.28 66.53
CA VAL A 51 20.66 -9.82 66.22
C VAL A 51 20.62 -11.30 65.83
N ASN A 52 19.68 -12.08 66.35
CA ASN A 52 19.48 -13.48 65.92
C ASN A 52 19.09 -13.62 64.43
N GLY A 53 18.69 -12.55 63.76
CA GLY A 53 18.43 -12.52 62.32
C GLY A 53 17.13 -13.17 61.85
N ASP A 54 16.52 -14.07 62.61
CA ASP A 54 15.27 -14.79 62.25
C ASP A 54 14.16 -13.85 61.75
N PHE A 55 13.94 -12.74 62.47
CA PHE A 55 12.88 -11.79 62.14
C PHE A 55 13.21 -10.94 60.89
N LEU A 56 14.48 -10.52 60.75
CA LEU A 56 14.97 -9.86 59.53
C LEU A 56 14.86 -10.78 58.31
N HIS A 57 15.09 -12.09 58.49
CA HIS A 57 14.91 -13.10 57.45
C HIS A 57 13.43 -13.31 57.09
N GLN A 58 12.53 -13.27 58.07
CA GLN A 58 11.08 -13.33 57.84
C GLN A 58 10.56 -12.09 57.10
N ILE A 59 11.03 -10.88 57.44
CA ILE A 59 10.72 -9.66 56.67
C ILE A 59 11.28 -9.75 55.24
N MET A 60 12.52 -10.22 55.07
CA MET A 60 13.12 -10.42 53.76
C MET A 60 12.27 -11.36 52.88
N GLN A 61 11.68 -12.44 53.43
CA GLN A 61 10.76 -13.32 52.70
C GLN A 61 9.43 -12.67 52.28
N MET A 62 9.08 -11.48 52.81
CA MET A 62 7.92 -10.69 52.36
C MET A 62 8.29 -9.65 51.28
N ILE A 63 9.57 -9.29 51.19
CA ILE A 63 10.12 -8.29 50.25
C ILE A 63 10.58 -8.98 48.96
N ASP A 64 11.40 -10.02 49.11
CA ASP A 64 11.90 -10.92 48.08
C ASP A 64 10.94 -12.12 47.98
N LEU A 65 10.16 -12.17 46.89
CA LEU A 65 9.15 -13.21 46.65
C LEU A 65 9.74 -14.50 46.06
N ILE A 66 11.06 -14.70 46.10
CA ILE A 66 11.75 -15.87 45.55
C ILE A 66 12.10 -16.90 46.66
N PRO A 67 11.25 -17.92 46.91
CA PRO A 67 11.60 -19.01 47.80
C PRO A 67 12.65 -19.93 47.15
N ARG A 68 13.92 -19.79 47.55
CA ARG A 68 14.98 -20.75 47.21
C ARG A 68 15.68 -21.32 48.45
N GLY A 69 15.71 -22.66 48.48
CA GLY A 69 16.30 -23.48 49.53
C GLY A 69 15.28 -23.88 50.62
N PRO A 70 15.28 -25.16 51.07
CA PRO A 70 14.67 -25.48 52.35
C PRO A 70 15.44 -24.78 53.49
N PRO A 71 14.81 -24.49 54.65
CA PRO A 71 15.55 -24.00 55.82
C PRO A 71 16.66 -25.00 56.17
N SER A 72 17.89 -24.53 56.32
CA SER A 72 19.05 -25.39 56.55
C SER A 72 18.94 -26.06 57.93
N PRO A 73 18.96 -27.41 58.02
CA PRO A 73 18.73 -28.11 59.29
C PRO A 73 20.01 -28.20 60.12
N TRP A 74 20.69 -27.07 60.32
CA TRP A 74 21.79 -26.96 61.26
C TRP A 74 21.23 -26.60 62.63
N ARG A 75 21.56 -27.44 63.61
CA ARG A 75 21.35 -27.19 65.04
C ARG A 75 22.69 -27.46 65.71
N GLY A 76 23.53 -26.44 65.78
CA GLY A 76 24.78 -26.46 66.55
C GLY A 76 24.52 -26.04 67.99
N ASP A 77 25.52 -26.22 68.86
CA ASP A 77 25.48 -25.62 70.21
C ASP A 77 25.85 -24.12 70.19
N ASN A 78 26.34 -23.60 69.05
CA ASN A 78 26.89 -22.25 68.90
C ASN A 78 25.86 -21.25 68.32
N ARG A 79 25.03 -20.65 69.20
CA ARG A 79 24.02 -19.64 68.81
C ARG A 79 24.60 -18.44 68.04
N GLU A 80 25.83 -18.03 68.33
CA GLU A 80 26.51 -16.95 67.63
C GLU A 80 26.75 -17.29 66.15
N GLU A 81 27.17 -18.53 65.85
CA GLU A 81 27.43 -18.97 64.47
C GLU A 81 26.11 -19.10 63.68
N GLU A 82 25.03 -19.53 64.34
CA GLU A 82 23.68 -19.59 63.76
C GLU A 82 23.14 -18.17 63.44
N GLY A 83 23.24 -17.23 64.37
CA GLY A 83 22.82 -15.83 64.16
C GLY A 83 23.64 -15.11 63.09
N LEU A 84 24.97 -15.30 63.08
CA LEU A 84 25.86 -14.78 62.04
C LEU A 84 25.49 -15.32 60.65
N HIS A 85 25.20 -16.62 60.54
CA HIS A 85 24.77 -17.22 59.28
C HIS A 85 23.41 -16.68 58.82
N MET A 86 22.46 -16.48 59.74
CA MET A 86 21.14 -15.92 59.42
C MET A 86 21.25 -14.48 58.90
N LEU A 87 21.99 -13.61 59.60
CA LEU A 87 22.26 -12.24 59.15
C LEU A 87 23.02 -12.22 57.80
N GLN A 88 23.94 -13.15 57.58
CA GLN A 88 24.67 -13.28 56.31
C GLN A 88 23.72 -13.62 55.15
N ILE A 89 22.74 -14.50 55.36
CA ILE A 89 21.70 -14.81 54.36
C ILE A 89 20.84 -13.57 54.07
N VAL A 90 20.45 -12.81 55.10
CA VAL A 90 19.69 -11.55 54.91
C VAL A 90 20.48 -10.53 54.09
N LEU A 91 21.75 -10.30 54.45
CA LEU A 91 22.62 -9.36 53.73
C LEU A 91 22.88 -9.80 52.29
N GLN A 92 23.07 -11.09 52.04
CA GLN A 92 23.25 -11.61 50.68
C GLN A 92 21.97 -11.47 49.84
N ARG A 93 20.78 -11.69 50.42
CA ARG A 93 19.51 -11.43 49.72
C ARG A 93 19.30 -9.95 49.44
N LEU A 94 19.60 -9.05 50.38
CA LEU A 94 19.59 -7.60 50.14
C LEU A 94 20.47 -7.24 48.94
N GLN A 95 21.73 -7.70 48.92
CA GLN A 95 22.67 -7.39 47.84
C GLN A 95 22.24 -7.93 46.47
N ASN A 96 21.59 -9.09 46.42
CA ASN A 96 21.02 -9.65 45.19
C ASN A 96 19.78 -8.86 44.76
N PHE A 97 18.82 -8.64 45.66
CA PHE A 97 17.57 -7.89 45.37
C PHE A 97 17.85 -6.48 44.82
N TYR A 98 18.78 -5.74 45.46
CA TYR A 98 19.19 -4.43 44.96
C TYR A 98 19.78 -4.50 43.55
N ARG A 99 20.61 -5.50 43.24
CA ARG A 99 21.29 -5.65 41.94
C ARG A 99 20.36 -6.15 40.84
N ASP A 100 19.65 -7.23 41.13
CA ASP A 100 19.01 -8.09 40.14
C ASP A 100 17.55 -7.67 39.89
N GLU A 101 16.85 -7.13 40.89
CA GLU A 101 15.47 -6.63 40.76
C GLU A 101 15.39 -5.10 40.70
N LEU A 102 16.07 -4.38 41.61
CA LEU A 102 16.04 -2.91 41.62
C LEU A 102 17.01 -2.24 40.64
N HIS A 103 17.90 -3.02 40.02
CA HIS A 103 18.99 -2.56 39.14
C HIS A 103 19.79 -1.41 39.75
N GLN A 104 20.21 -1.60 41.00
CA GLN A 104 20.91 -0.65 41.86
C GLN A 104 22.15 -1.29 42.50
N VAL A 105 23.16 -0.49 42.80
CA VAL A 105 24.39 -0.94 43.49
C VAL A 105 24.55 -0.18 44.80
N ILE A 106 24.63 -0.90 45.90
CA ILE A 106 24.95 -0.34 47.22
C ILE A 106 26.43 0.09 47.19
N LEU A 107 26.68 1.38 47.40
CA LEU A 107 28.02 2.01 47.45
C LEU A 107 28.47 2.35 48.88
N SER A 108 27.57 2.26 49.87
CA SER A 108 27.93 2.29 51.29
C SER A 108 28.67 1.00 51.70
N PRO A 109 29.57 1.04 52.70
CA PRO A 109 30.26 -0.15 53.17
C PRO A 109 29.25 -1.15 53.78
N PRO A 110 29.40 -2.48 53.53
CA PRO A 110 28.45 -3.48 54.00
C PRO A 110 28.44 -3.57 55.54
N PRO A 111 27.27 -3.81 56.18
CA PRO A 111 27.16 -3.95 57.63
C PRO A 111 28.10 -5.02 58.20
N ASN A 112 28.88 -4.68 59.23
CA ASN A 112 29.84 -5.61 59.82
C ASN A 112 29.18 -6.59 60.81
N LEU A 113 28.59 -7.66 60.26
CA LEU A 113 27.84 -8.69 60.97
C LEU A 113 28.65 -9.36 62.11
N HIS A 114 29.98 -9.44 62.00
CA HIS A 114 30.81 -10.05 63.04
C HIS A 114 30.82 -9.23 64.34
N VAL A 115 30.78 -7.90 64.26
CA VAL A 115 30.69 -7.01 65.43
C VAL A 115 29.30 -7.12 66.04
N MET A 116 28.25 -7.10 65.20
CA MET A 116 26.85 -7.21 65.61
C MET A 116 26.56 -8.48 66.43
N VAL A 117 27.20 -9.60 66.10
CA VAL A 117 26.97 -10.89 66.75
C VAL A 117 27.84 -11.10 67.98
N ARG A 118 29.12 -10.72 67.93
CA ARG A 118 30.07 -10.95 69.04
C ARG A 118 29.92 -9.93 70.17
N GLU A 119 29.68 -8.68 69.83
CA GLU A 119 29.71 -7.55 70.75
C GLU A 119 28.44 -6.67 70.58
N PRO A 120 27.22 -7.25 70.71
CA PRO A 120 25.96 -6.63 70.29
C PRO A 120 25.62 -5.31 70.98
N PHE A 121 26.15 -5.07 72.19
CA PHE A 121 25.85 -3.86 72.98
C PHE A 121 26.84 -2.72 72.76
N THR A 122 27.77 -2.85 71.81
CA THR A 122 28.67 -1.75 71.43
C THR A 122 27.92 -0.72 70.57
N ALA A 123 28.25 0.56 70.73
CA ALA A 123 27.72 1.61 69.85
C ALA A 123 28.00 1.33 68.36
N GLN A 124 29.09 0.61 68.05
CA GLN A 124 29.37 0.14 66.70
C GLN A 124 28.38 -0.94 66.23
N ALA A 125 28.09 -1.98 67.03
CA ALA A 125 27.09 -2.99 66.69
C ALA A 125 25.71 -2.38 66.43
N VAL A 126 25.30 -1.38 67.22
CA VAL A 126 24.06 -0.61 67.00
C VAL A 126 24.08 0.11 65.65
N GLN A 127 25.19 0.76 65.29
CA GLN A 127 25.33 1.44 63.99
C GLN A 127 25.33 0.46 62.81
N GLU A 128 25.97 -0.70 62.92
CA GLU A 128 25.92 -1.73 61.87
C GLU A 128 24.51 -2.33 61.72
N MET A 129 23.78 -2.56 62.82
CA MET A 129 22.38 -2.97 62.80
C MET A 129 21.49 -1.90 62.15
N LYS A 130 21.71 -0.61 62.48
CA LYS A 130 20.99 0.52 61.89
C LYS A 130 21.14 0.54 60.36
N LYS A 131 22.36 0.36 59.84
CA LYS A 131 22.61 0.24 58.38
C LYS A 131 21.84 -0.94 57.76
N LEU A 132 21.85 -2.11 58.42
CA LEU A 132 21.15 -3.30 57.91
C LEU A 132 19.63 -3.09 57.85
N VAL A 133 19.03 -2.49 58.89
CA VAL A 133 17.60 -2.15 58.93
C VAL A 133 17.25 -1.04 57.94
N GLN A 134 18.13 -0.05 57.72
CA GLN A 134 17.93 0.99 56.70
C GLN A 134 17.89 0.41 55.27
N LEU A 135 18.78 -0.54 54.95
CA LEU A 135 18.74 -1.28 53.66
C LEU A 135 17.48 -2.15 53.52
N LEU A 136 16.99 -2.73 54.62
CA LEU A 136 15.74 -3.49 54.64
C LEU A 136 14.49 -2.59 54.45
N LEU A 137 14.50 -1.38 55.03
CA LEU A 137 13.46 -0.36 54.80
C LEU A 137 13.46 0.13 53.35
N GLY A 138 14.62 0.43 52.78
CA GLY A 138 14.75 0.84 51.38
C GLY A 138 14.17 -0.20 50.42
N SER A 139 14.60 -1.45 50.56
CA SER A 139 14.09 -2.56 49.75
C SER A 139 12.58 -2.79 49.95
N ALA A 140 12.06 -2.70 51.19
CA ALA A 140 10.63 -2.83 51.48
C ALA A 140 9.76 -1.80 50.74
N VAL A 141 10.20 -0.54 50.62
CA VAL A 141 9.44 0.50 49.88
C VAL A 141 9.72 0.53 48.38
N GLN A 142 10.69 -0.26 47.90
CA GLN A 142 11.03 -0.40 46.48
C GLN A 142 10.52 -1.71 45.84
N CYS A 143 10.09 -2.71 46.63
CA CYS A 143 9.60 -4.02 46.14
C CYS A 143 8.21 -3.99 45.47
N GLU A 144 7.80 -5.11 44.86
CA GLU A 144 6.47 -5.27 44.24
C GLU A 144 5.31 -5.00 45.23
N GLN A 145 5.46 -5.39 46.50
CA GLN A 145 4.44 -5.21 47.54
C GLN A 145 4.59 -3.89 48.33
N ARG A 146 5.36 -2.91 47.82
CA ARG A 146 5.63 -1.62 48.48
C ARG A 146 4.40 -0.93 49.05
N ASP A 147 3.23 -1.05 48.43
CA ASP A 147 2.00 -0.37 48.85
C ASP A 147 1.54 -0.86 50.24
N VAL A 148 1.86 -2.10 50.63
CA VAL A 148 1.63 -2.64 51.98
C VAL A 148 2.56 -1.98 52.99
N PHE A 149 3.85 -1.91 52.68
CA PHE A 149 4.87 -1.31 53.56
C PHE A 149 4.69 0.20 53.70
N ILE A 150 4.40 0.91 52.60
CA ILE A 150 4.09 2.34 52.56
C ILE A 150 2.78 2.63 53.30
N GLY A 151 1.75 1.78 53.15
CA GLY A 151 0.50 1.89 53.90
C GLY A 151 0.69 1.76 55.42
N ARG A 152 1.59 0.86 55.87
CA ARG A 152 1.99 0.77 57.28
C ARG A 152 2.76 2.01 57.75
N ILE A 153 3.71 2.51 56.96
CA ILE A 153 4.43 3.77 57.27
C ILE A 153 3.45 4.94 57.42
N GLN A 154 2.46 5.06 56.53
CA GLN A 154 1.41 6.09 56.58
C GLN A 154 0.46 5.97 57.79
N SER A 155 0.48 4.85 58.52
CA SER A 155 -0.29 4.66 59.75
C SER A 155 0.44 5.06 61.04
N LEU A 156 1.75 5.36 60.95
CA LEU A 156 2.58 5.82 62.07
C LEU A 156 2.45 7.34 62.31
N ASP A 157 2.94 7.82 63.45
CA ASP A 157 2.97 9.25 63.78
C ASP A 157 3.77 10.10 62.78
N ILE A 158 3.36 11.35 62.59
CA ILE A 158 3.93 12.28 61.59
C ILE A 158 5.44 12.52 61.80
N SER A 159 5.91 12.50 63.05
CA SER A 159 7.34 12.57 63.40
C SER A 159 8.12 11.35 62.93
N VAL A 160 7.57 10.15 63.16
CA VAL A 160 8.14 8.86 62.73
C VAL A 160 8.11 8.76 61.20
N GLN A 161 7.02 9.17 60.55
CA GLN A 161 6.93 9.27 59.08
C GLN A 161 8.02 10.17 58.49
N ALA A 162 8.25 11.36 59.07
CA ALA A 162 9.28 12.28 58.59
C ALA A 162 10.70 11.70 58.73
N ALA A 163 10.99 11.02 59.84
CA ALA A 163 12.29 10.36 60.04
C ALA A 163 12.49 9.15 59.11
N LEU A 164 11.46 8.32 58.92
CA LEU A 164 11.47 7.21 57.96
C LEU A 164 11.63 7.70 56.52
N ALA A 165 10.95 8.78 56.14
CA ALA A 165 11.10 9.40 54.82
C ALA A 165 12.54 9.90 54.59
N SER A 166 13.21 10.42 55.62
CA SER A 166 14.62 10.78 55.56
C SER A 166 15.53 9.56 55.35
N ALA A 167 15.30 8.47 56.10
CA ALA A 167 16.06 7.22 55.94
C ALA A 167 15.82 6.56 54.57
N ILE A 168 14.58 6.61 54.05
CA ILE A 168 14.26 6.15 52.69
C ILE A 168 15.00 6.99 51.65
N LYS A 169 15.03 8.32 51.79
CA LYS A 169 15.81 9.19 50.87
C LYS A 169 17.30 8.83 50.90
N GLU A 170 17.88 8.70 52.09
CA GLU A 170 19.28 8.34 52.31
C GLU A 170 19.67 7.02 51.62
N VAL A 171 18.74 6.07 51.50
CA VAL A 171 18.98 4.72 50.93
C VAL A 171 18.52 4.58 49.47
N SER A 172 17.60 5.41 48.97
CA SER A 172 17.01 5.23 47.62
C SER A 172 17.23 6.39 46.65
N GLN A 173 17.70 7.55 47.13
CA GLN A 173 17.86 8.77 46.31
C GLN A 173 19.24 9.42 46.45
N GLU A 174 20.08 8.97 47.38
CA GLU A 174 21.41 9.54 47.63
C GLU A 174 22.50 8.72 46.90
N PRO A 175 23.14 9.26 45.84
CA PRO A 175 24.07 8.50 45.00
C PRO A 175 25.38 8.12 45.71
N GLU A 176 25.66 8.68 46.88
CA GLU A 176 26.74 8.23 47.76
C GLU A 176 26.47 6.86 48.43
N ASN A 177 25.20 6.45 48.54
CA ASN A 177 24.79 5.24 49.26
C ASN A 177 24.28 4.15 48.33
N VAL A 178 23.44 4.50 47.34
CA VAL A 178 22.89 3.55 46.36
C VAL A 178 22.83 4.18 44.98
N LEU A 179 23.35 3.47 43.98
CA LEU A 179 23.52 3.94 42.62
C LEU A 179 22.60 3.19 41.64
N GLY A 180 21.69 3.92 40.98
CA GLY A 180 20.83 3.35 39.93
C GLY A 180 21.58 3.05 38.62
N LEU A 181 21.37 1.86 38.05
CA LEU A 181 21.99 1.42 36.80
C LEU A 181 21.15 1.77 35.55
N GLN A 182 20.13 2.62 35.66
CA GLN A 182 19.21 2.97 34.58
C GLN A 182 19.66 4.23 33.80
N TRP A 183 20.96 4.31 33.50
CA TRP A 183 21.66 5.42 32.83
C TRP A 183 21.03 5.93 31.53
N ARG A 184 20.21 5.11 30.87
CA ARG A 184 19.63 5.37 29.54
C ARG A 184 18.59 6.48 29.54
N GLU A 185 17.98 6.78 30.69
CA GLU A 185 16.87 7.74 30.82
C GLU A 185 17.29 9.06 31.47
N MET A 186 18.57 9.18 31.86
CA MET A 186 19.15 10.39 32.45
C MET A 186 19.55 11.39 31.37
N ASP A 187 19.45 12.69 31.68
CA ASP A 187 19.97 13.74 30.82
C ASP A 187 21.50 13.84 30.88
N SER A 188 22.09 14.39 29.80
CA SER A 188 23.55 14.51 29.67
C SER A 188 24.22 15.35 30.75
N SER A 189 23.48 16.25 31.42
CA SER A 189 24.01 17.11 32.48
C SER A 189 24.11 16.35 33.81
N SER A 190 23.03 15.70 34.26
CA SER A 190 23.07 14.87 35.46
C SER A 190 24.00 13.66 35.29
N LEU A 191 24.09 13.07 34.09
CA LEU A 191 25.07 12.01 33.82
C LEU A 191 26.53 12.50 33.92
N GLN A 192 26.82 13.74 33.51
CA GLN A 192 28.17 14.34 33.68
C GLN A 192 28.49 14.67 35.13
N GLN A 193 27.53 15.16 35.91
CA GLN A 193 27.70 15.41 37.34
C GLN A 193 27.97 14.10 38.10
N LEU A 194 27.08 13.11 37.93
CA LEU A 194 27.19 11.83 38.60
C LEU A 194 28.44 11.02 38.15
N LEU A 195 28.93 11.19 36.91
CA LEU A 195 30.24 10.66 36.49
C LEU A 195 31.41 11.31 37.26
N TRP A 196 31.35 12.61 37.55
CA TRP A 196 32.35 13.33 38.33
C TRP A 196 32.33 12.90 39.80
N ASP A 197 31.14 12.82 40.39
CA ASP A 197 30.93 12.42 41.78
C ASP A 197 31.36 10.96 42.02
N LEU A 198 31.08 10.06 41.06
CA LEU A 198 31.64 8.71 41.06
C LEU A 198 33.15 8.68 40.85
N GLY A 199 33.72 9.60 40.06
CA GLY A 199 35.16 9.75 39.94
C GLY A 199 35.83 10.05 41.28
N ALA A 200 35.23 10.92 42.09
CA ALA A 200 35.67 11.19 43.47
C ALA A 200 35.41 9.99 44.41
N ARG A 201 34.24 9.34 44.33
CA ARG A 201 33.90 8.19 45.19
C ARG A 201 34.78 6.96 44.91
N VAL A 202 35.15 6.70 43.66
CA VAL A 202 36.10 5.62 43.31
C VAL A 202 37.49 5.90 43.89
N GLN A 203 37.96 7.14 43.88
CA GLN A 203 39.23 7.51 44.55
C GLN A 203 39.16 7.26 46.06
N LYS A 204 38.04 7.61 46.71
CA LYS A 204 37.79 7.34 48.14
C LYS A 204 37.75 5.83 48.44
N LEU A 205 37.02 5.04 47.65
CA LEU A 205 36.92 3.58 47.80
C LEU A 205 38.26 2.86 47.60
N VAL A 206 39.12 3.36 46.69
CA VAL A 206 40.50 2.82 46.52
C VAL A 206 41.35 3.13 47.76
N ALA A 207 41.28 4.34 48.31
CA ALA A 207 42.00 4.68 49.54
C ALA A 207 41.50 3.89 50.76
N GLU A 208 40.18 3.68 50.88
CA GLU A 208 39.57 2.84 51.93
C GLU A 208 39.99 1.37 51.79
N ARG A 209 40.05 0.82 50.57
CA ARG A 209 40.60 -0.52 50.28
C ARG A 209 42.06 -0.62 50.72
N ASP A 210 42.89 0.34 50.34
CA ASP A 210 44.34 0.27 50.56
C ASP A 210 44.69 0.38 52.05
N ALA A 211 44.02 1.27 52.79
CA ALA A 211 44.11 1.32 54.25
C ALA A 211 43.63 0.01 54.92
N GLY A 212 42.59 -0.63 54.40
CA GLY A 212 42.13 -1.94 54.86
C GLY A 212 43.15 -3.07 54.63
N LEU A 213 43.86 -3.05 53.50
CA LEU A 213 44.94 -3.99 53.19
C LEU A 213 46.15 -3.79 54.10
N GLU A 214 46.51 -2.53 54.41
CA GLU A 214 47.57 -2.20 55.37
C GLU A 214 47.23 -2.73 56.78
N GLN A 215 45.99 -2.54 57.25
CA GLN A 215 45.52 -3.06 58.53
C GLN A 215 45.54 -4.61 58.58
N LEU A 216 45.11 -5.28 57.52
CA LEU A 216 45.18 -6.75 57.42
C LEU A 216 46.63 -7.25 57.47
N TRP A 217 47.56 -6.57 56.79
CA TRP A 217 48.98 -6.91 56.80
C TRP A 217 49.60 -6.73 58.19
N GLU A 218 49.27 -5.64 58.89
CA GLU A 218 49.65 -5.44 60.29
C GLU A 218 49.12 -6.53 61.23
N LEU A 219 47.86 -6.94 61.08
CA LEU A 219 47.24 -7.96 61.90
C LEU A 219 47.86 -9.34 61.65
N GLN A 220 48.13 -9.69 60.39
CA GLN A 220 48.81 -10.92 60.00
C GLN A 220 50.23 -10.99 60.60
N GLN A 221 50.95 -9.86 60.65
CA GLN A 221 52.30 -9.78 61.19
C GLN A 221 52.37 -9.99 62.72
N LYS A 222 51.26 -9.74 63.44
CA LYS A 222 51.18 -9.83 64.91
C LYS A 222 50.92 -11.25 65.45
N GLN A 223 50.77 -12.28 64.61
CA GLN A 223 50.38 -13.65 65.00
C GLN A 223 51.50 -14.73 64.86
N GLY A 224 52.73 -14.41 65.29
CA GLY A 224 53.87 -15.35 65.29
C GLY A 224 53.90 -16.37 66.45
N PRO A 225 54.32 -17.65 66.27
CA PRO A 225 54.08 -18.73 67.24
C PRO A 225 55.28 -19.10 68.16
N PRO A 226 55.01 -19.56 69.41
CA PRO A 226 56.04 -20.18 70.28
C PRO A 226 55.63 -21.53 70.91
N LEU A 227 55.91 -22.69 70.29
CA LEU A 227 55.68 -24.00 70.92
C LEU A 227 56.55 -25.17 70.38
N VAL A 228 57.78 -25.36 70.90
CA VAL A 228 58.68 -26.48 70.49
C VAL A 228 59.38 -27.20 71.66
N ALA A 229 59.53 -26.56 72.83
CA ALA A 229 60.50 -26.95 73.86
C ALA A 229 60.12 -28.13 74.81
N GLN A 230 59.27 -29.08 74.40
CA GLN A 230 58.73 -30.14 75.30
C GLN A 230 58.78 -31.58 74.77
N LEU A 231 59.45 -31.84 73.64
CA LEU A 231 59.23 -33.07 72.87
C LEU A 231 60.22 -34.24 73.14
N GLU A 232 61.26 -34.05 73.95
CA GLU A 232 62.39 -35.01 74.03
C GLU A 232 62.06 -36.37 74.68
N SER A 233 60.93 -36.52 75.37
CA SER A 233 60.56 -37.78 76.07
C SER A 233 59.83 -38.82 75.21
N ASN A 234 59.28 -38.44 74.05
CA ASN A 234 58.34 -39.27 73.28
C ASN A 234 58.94 -39.83 71.97
N GLN A 235 60.27 -39.89 71.85
CA GLN A 235 61.00 -39.97 70.58
C GLN A 235 60.57 -41.07 69.60
N SER A 236 60.16 -42.26 70.08
CA SER A 236 59.67 -43.33 69.21
C SER A 236 58.26 -43.06 68.66
N HIS A 237 57.32 -42.65 69.52
CA HIS A 237 55.97 -42.29 69.10
C HIS A 237 55.96 -40.99 68.28
N LEU A 238 56.89 -40.07 68.56
CA LEU A 238 57.14 -38.87 67.78
C LEU A 238 57.84 -39.18 66.45
N GLY A 239 58.69 -40.20 66.35
CA GLY A 239 59.23 -40.63 65.07
C GLY A 239 58.12 -41.08 64.12
N VAL A 240 57.14 -41.83 64.63
CA VAL A 240 55.92 -42.19 63.88
C VAL A 240 55.07 -40.95 63.57
N GLN A 241 54.75 -40.10 64.55
CA GLN A 241 53.95 -38.90 64.29
C GLN A 241 54.65 -37.91 63.35
N LEU A 242 55.98 -37.79 63.37
CA LEU A 242 56.76 -36.98 62.42
C LEU A 242 56.72 -37.59 61.03
N ALA A 243 56.84 -38.92 60.90
CA ALA A 243 56.69 -39.59 59.61
C ALA A 243 55.26 -39.46 59.06
N GLU A 244 54.23 -39.54 59.91
CA GLU A 244 52.84 -39.30 59.55
C GLU A 244 52.59 -37.84 59.16
N ARG A 245 53.14 -36.87 59.91
CA ARG A 245 53.02 -35.43 59.57
C ARG A 245 53.81 -35.09 58.30
N GLN A 246 54.99 -35.66 58.08
CA GLN A 246 55.72 -35.56 56.81
C GLN A 246 54.95 -36.21 55.65
N ALA A 247 54.27 -37.34 55.88
CA ALA A 247 53.41 -37.95 54.88
C ALA A 247 52.17 -37.09 54.58
N HIS A 248 51.57 -36.44 55.59
CA HIS A 248 50.51 -35.45 55.38
C HIS A 248 51.01 -34.21 54.63
N VAL A 249 52.20 -33.68 54.96
CA VAL A 249 52.82 -32.58 54.20
C VAL A 249 53.04 -32.99 52.74
N ARG A 250 53.52 -34.22 52.46
CA ARG A 250 53.66 -34.73 51.08
C ARG A 250 52.32 -34.93 50.36
N ARG A 251 51.25 -35.33 51.07
CA ARG A 251 49.90 -35.39 50.50
C ARG A 251 49.39 -33.99 50.15
N LEU A 252 49.49 -33.05 51.08
CA LEU A 252 49.11 -31.64 50.90
C LEU A 252 49.93 -30.97 49.80
N GLN A 253 51.22 -31.31 49.64
CA GLN A 253 52.05 -30.88 48.52
C GLN A 253 51.51 -31.42 47.20
N GLY A 254 51.25 -32.74 47.08
CA GLY A 254 50.66 -33.32 45.88
C GLY A 254 49.21 -32.88 45.61
N GLU A 255 48.46 -32.49 46.63
CA GLU A 255 47.13 -31.89 46.50
C GLU A 255 47.22 -30.42 46.03
N LEU A 256 48.21 -29.66 46.51
CA LEU A 256 48.54 -28.33 46.02
C LEU A 256 49.00 -28.38 44.55
N GLU A 257 49.88 -29.32 44.21
CA GLU A 257 50.36 -29.56 42.83
C GLU A 257 49.19 -29.86 41.89
N ARG A 258 48.30 -30.80 42.22
CA ARG A 258 47.09 -31.06 41.43
C ARG A 258 46.15 -29.87 41.34
N LYS A 259 45.99 -29.09 42.41
CA LYS A 259 45.18 -27.86 42.38
C LYS A 259 45.84 -26.77 41.54
N MET A 260 47.16 -26.78 41.39
CA MET A 260 47.91 -25.90 40.50
C MET A 260 47.76 -26.34 39.03
N GLU A 261 47.75 -27.65 38.76
CA GLU A 261 47.40 -28.23 37.45
C GLU A 261 45.96 -27.88 37.06
N GLU A 262 44.97 -28.16 37.93
CA GLU A 262 43.55 -27.79 37.72
C GLU A 262 43.35 -26.28 37.48
N LEU A 263 44.14 -25.42 38.13
CA LEU A 263 44.10 -23.96 37.93
C LEU A 263 44.75 -23.52 36.61
N LEU A 264 45.70 -24.29 36.06
CA LEU A 264 46.27 -24.04 34.72
C LEU A 264 45.28 -24.47 33.64
N ASP A 265 44.68 -25.66 33.78
CA ASP A 265 43.60 -26.12 32.88
C ASP A 265 42.46 -25.10 32.82
N GLN A 266 42.00 -24.59 33.97
CA GLN A 266 40.97 -23.55 34.05
C GLN A 266 41.43 -22.21 33.42
N GLN A 267 42.70 -21.85 33.50
CA GLN A 267 43.23 -20.65 32.84
C GLN A 267 43.27 -20.81 31.30
N GLU A 268 43.58 -22.01 30.80
CA GLU A 268 43.49 -22.30 29.36
C GLU A 268 42.03 -22.33 28.87
N GLU A 269 41.11 -22.92 29.63
CA GLU A 269 39.67 -22.87 29.35
C GLU A 269 39.13 -21.44 29.30
N ILE A 270 39.47 -20.59 30.29
CA ILE A 270 39.11 -19.16 30.31
C ILE A 270 39.73 -18.44 29.11
N GLY A 271 41.02 -18.68 28.81
CA GLY A 271 41.69 -18.09 27.64
C GLY A 271 41.08 -18.50 26.30
N HIS A 272 40.57 -19.73 26.19
CA HIS A 272 39.83 -20.20 25.02
C HIS A 272 38.42 -19.58 24.93
N LEU A 273 37.68 -19.50 26.04
CA LEU A 273 36.37 -18.85 26.11
C LEU A 273 36.46 -17.35 25.80
N GLU A 274 37.51 -16.67 26.27
CA GLU A 274 37.80 -15.29 25.88
C GLU A 274 38.04 -15.15 24.36
N GLN A 275 38.78 -16.08 23.75
CA GLN A 275 38.98 -16.08 22.29
C GLN A 275 37.67 -16.32 21.53
N GLN A 276 36.81 -17.22 22.00
CA GLN A 276 35.48 -17.42 21.42
C GLN A 276 34.60 -16.16 21.56
N LEU A 277 34.58 -15.55 22.74
CA LEU A 277 33.82 -14.33 23.01
C LEU A 277 34.33 -13.15 22.15
N ARG A 278 35.65 -13.04 21.93
CA ARG A 278 36.25 -12.06 21.01
C ARG A 278 35.85 -12.32 19.55
N LYS A 279 35.76 -13.59 19.10
CA LYS A 279 35.25 -13.95 17.75
C LYS A 279 33.78 -13.58 17.59
N ILE A 280 32.92 -13.98 18.53
CA ILE A 280 31.49 -13.64 18.53
C ILE A 280 31.28 -12.12 18.58
N GLN A 281 32.11 -11.36 19.30
CA GLN A 281 32.09 -9.90 19.27
C GLN A 281 32.51 -9.31 17.91
N GLN A 282 33.42 -9.94 17.17
CA GLN A 282 33.80 -9.52 15.82
C GLN A 282 32.68 -9.83 14.81
N GLU A 283 32.11 -11.02 14.86
CA GLU A 283 30.97 -11.46 14.05
C GLU A 283 29.73 -10.57 14.30
N ASN A 284 29.43 -10.23 15.56
CA ASN A 284 28.35 -9.30 15.89
C ASN A 284 28.63 -7.89 15.34
N ARG A 285 29.90 -7.44 15.27
CA ARG A 285 30.26 -6.16 14.62
C ARG A 285 30.11 -6.21 13.09
N THR A 286 30.42 -7.33 12.43
CA THR A 286 30.21 -7.46 10.97
C THR A 286 28.72 -7.55 10.64
N LEU A 287 27.96 -8.40 11.36
CA LEU A 287 26.51 -8.50 11.23
C LEU A 287 25.80 -7.16 11.53
N ALA A 288 26.27 -6.38 12.52
CA ALA A 288 25.77 -5.03 12.77
C ALA A 288 26.18 -4.00 11.71
N GLY A 289 27.23 -4.27 10.91
CA GLY A 289 27.59 -3.52 9.71
C GLY A 289 26.69 -3.87 8.53
N GLU A 290 26.52 -5.16 8.26
CA GLU A 290 25.62 -5.71 7.24
C GLU A 290 24.16 -5.24 7.48
N ALA A 291 23.69 -5.26 8.73
CA ALA A 291 22.36 -4.75 9.10
C ALA A 291 22.20 -3.22 8.92
N ARG A 292 23.29 -2.45 8.85
CA ARG A 292 23.25 -1.02 8.46
C ARG A 292 23.23 -0.87 6.95
N GLN A 293 24.01 -1.67 6.22
CA GLN A 293 24.00 -1.70 4.75
C GLN A 293 22.63 -2.13 4.22
N ALA A 294 22.03 -3.16 4.80
CA ALA A 294 20.67 -3.60 4.47
C ALA A 294 19.62 -2.50 4.66
N LYS A 295 19.76 -1.63 5.67
CA LYS A 295 18.89 -0.46 5.85
C LYS A 295 19.11 0.60 4.77
N LEU A 296 20.37 0.91 4.42
CA LEU A 296 20.66 1.82 3.31
C LEU A 296 20.08 1.30 1.98
N TYR A 297 20.14 -0.01 1.73
CA TYR A 297 19.49 -0.62 0.56
C TYR A 297 17.96 -0.58 0.64
N GLN A 298 17.36 -0.65 1.82
CA GLN A 298 15.91 -0.42 2.00
C GLN A 298 15.54 1.05 1.72
N ASP A 299 16.30 2.01 2.24
CA ASP A 299 16.11 3.44 1.98
C ASP A 299 16.25 3.75 0.47
N GLU A 300 17.22 3.13 -0.22
CA GLU A 300 17.40 3.23 -1.68
C GLU A 300 16.22 2.60 -2.46
N LEU A 301 15.74 1.43 -2.05
CA LEU A 301 14.58 0.77 -2.66
C LEU A 301 13.29 1.57 -2.48
N ASP A 302 13.05 2.17 -1.31
CA ASP A 302 11.88 3.02 -1.08
C ASP A 302 12.00 4.35 -1.84
N ALA A 303 13.19 4.93 -1.93
CA ALA A 303 13.46 6.07 -2.82
C ALA A 303 13.35 5.72 -4.32
N LEU A 304 13.39 4.44 -4.71
CA LEU A 304 13.09 3.98 -6.07
C LEU A 304 11.60 3.70 -6.27
N ARG A 305 10.91 3.11 -5.29
CA ARG A 305 9.45 2.92 -5.27
C ARG A 305 8.71 4.25 -5.39
N GLU A 306 9.14 5.27 -4.66
CA GLU A 306 8.59 6.62 -4.81
C GLU A 306 8.78 7.19 -6.24
N LYS A 307 9.94 6.96 -6.86
CA LYS A 307 10.19 7.41 -8.24
C LYS A 307 9.32 6.66 -9.25
N ALA A 308 9.10 5.35 -9.05
CA ALA A 308 8.19 4.54 -9.85
C ALA A 308 6.75 5.06 -9.75
N PHE A 309 6.21 5.22 -8.54
CA PHE A 309 4.86 5.74 -8.31
C PHE A 309 4.67 7.16 -8.88
N ARG A 310 5.66 8.04 -8.75
CA ARG A 310 5.66 9.37 -9.39
C ARG A 310 5.65 9.26 -10.92
N ALA A 311 6.37 8.29 -11.50
CA ALA A 311 6.38 8.05 -12.94
C ALA A 311 5.06 7.45 -13.45
N GLU A 312 4.46 6.50 -12.73
CA GLU A 312 3.13 5.93 -13.02
C GLU A 312 2.05 7.01 -13.00
N ARG A 313 2.08 7.89 -11.99
CA ARG A 313 1.18 9.05 -11.92
C ARG A 313 1.37 10.00 -13.11
N LEU A 314 2.60 10.31 -13.49
CA LEU A 314 2.86 11.15 -14.67
C LEU A 314 2.43 10.44 -15.97
N GLN A 315 2.51 9.12 -16.03
CA GLN A 315 1.99 8.34 -17.15
C GLN A 315 0.46 8.39 -17.22
N SER A 316 -0.26 8.29 -16.09
CA SER A 316 -1.73 8.37 -16.07
C SER A 316 -2.24 9.79 -16.36
N GLU A 317 -1.54 10.83 -15.89
CA GLU A 317 -1.79 12.22 -16.30
C GLU A 317 -1.54 12.41 -17.81
N LEU A 318 -0.48 11.80 -18.37
CA LEU A 318 -0.21 11.83 -19.82
C LEU A 318 -1.23 11.03 -20.66
N THR A 319 -1.75 9.89 -20.20
CA THR A 319 -2.80 9.15 -20.93
C THR A 319 -4.13 9.90 -20.91
N ALA A 320 -4.54 10.44 -19.76
CA ALA A 320 -5.74 11.28 -19.66
C ALA A 320 -5.66 12.53 -20.56
N LEU A 321 -4.46 13.15 -20.69
CA LEU A 321 -4.24 14.24 -21.64
C LEU A 321 -4.32 13.77 -23.11
N ARG A 322 -3.76 12.59 -23.44
CA ARG A 322 -3.87 11.99 -24.79
C ARG A 322 -5.32 11.70 -25.18
N GLU A 323 -6.11 11.13 -24.29
CA GLU A 323 -7.55 10.85 -24.51
C GLU A 323 -8.37 12.14 -24.71
N ARG A 324 -7.94 13.25 -24.10
CA ARG A 324 -8.60 14.55 -24.24
C ARG A 324 -8.28 15.27 -25.55
N ILE A 325 -7.18 14.92 -26.25
CA ILE A 325 -6.83 15.51 -27.55
C ILE A 325 -7.92 15.26 -28.61
N PRO A 326 -8.39 14.01 -28.88
CA PRO A 326 -9.48 13.75 -29.81
C PRO A 326 -10.81 14.46 -29.50
N ALA A 327 -11.05 14.87 -28.25
CA ALA A 327 -12.21 15.70 -27.90
C ALA A 327 -12.00 17.17 -28.34
N LEU A 328 -10.81 17.73 -28.07
CA LEU A 328 -10.43 19.07 -28.51
C LEU A 328 -10.33 19.17 -30.04
N GLU A 329 -9.87 18.11 -30.72
CA GLU A 329 -9.82 18.05 -32.18
C GLU A 329 -11.21 18.01 -32.81
N ARG A 330 -12.16 17.26 -32.25
CA ARG A 330 -13.57 17.30 -32.67
C ARG A 330 -14.19 18.69 -32.48
N CYS A 331 -14.00 19.32 -31.32
CA CYS A 331 -14.44 20.70 -31.09
C CYS A 331 -13.78 21.68 -32.08
N ARG A 332 -12.52 21.46 -32.44
CA ARG A 332 -11.79 22.27 -33.44
C ARG A 332 -12.26 22.02 -34.87
N ALA A 333 -12.78 20.83 -35.20
CA ALA A 333 -13.43 20.54 -36.47
C ALA A 333 -14.78 21.24 -36.57
N GLN A 334 -15.64 21.11 -35.56
CA GLN A 334 -16.92 21.82 -35.45
C GLN A 334 -16.72 23.35 -35.54
N LEU A 335 -15.72 23.92 -34.84
CA LEU A 335 -15.36 25.33 -34.93
C LEU A 335 -14.70 25.76 -36.26
N LYS A 336 -14.44 24.84 -37.20
CA LYS A 336 -14.16 25.17 -38.61
C LYS A 336 -15.44 25.10 -39.42
N GLU A 337 -16.19 24.00 -39.30
CA GLU A 337 -17.48 23.77 -39.98
C GLU A 337 -18.45 24.93 -39.75
N GLU A 338 -18.64 25.37 -38.51
CA GLU A 338 -19.46 26.56 -38.16
C GLU A 338 -18.92 27.87 -38.75
N ARG A 339 -17.59 28.01 -38.87
CA ARG A 339 -16.98 29.21 -39.50
C ARG A 339 -17.12 29.19 -41.01
N ASP A 340 -17.02 28.02 -41.63
CA ASP A 340 -17.15 27.86 -43.08
C ASP A 340 -18.62 27.93 -43.50
N PHE A 341 -19.55 27.44 -42.68
CA PHE A 341 -20.98 27.73 -42.79
C PHE A 341 -21.30 29.22 -42.60
N SER A 342 -20.69 29.88 -41.61
CA SER A 342 -20.83 31.34 -41.42
C SER A 342 -20.30 32.14 -42.62
N LYS A 343 -19.20 31.71 -43.27
CA LYS A 343 -18.75 32.31 -44.53
C LYS A 343 -19.75 32.09 -45.65
N ALA A 344 -20.22 30.86 -45.84
CA ALA A 344 -21.20 30.54 -46.88
C ALA A 344 -22.52 31.33 -46.70
N LEU A 345 -22.94 31.59 -45.45
CA LEU A 345 -24.07 32.48 -45.16
C LEU A 345 -23.78 33.96 -45.48
N LEU A 346 -22.57 34.45 -45.23
CA LEU A 346 -22.16 35.81 -45.59
C LEU A 346 -21.99 35.99 -47.10
N GLU A 347 -21.48 34.98 -47.80
CA GLU A 347 -21.37 34.91 -49.26
C GLU A 347 -22.77 34.86 -49.89
N ALA A 348 -23.65 33.97 -49.40
CA ALA A 348 -25.05 33.93 -49.84
C ALA A 348 -25.79 35.24 -49.55
N LYS A 349 -25.56 35.88 -48.39
CA LYS A 349 -26.09 37.21 -48.08
C LYS A 349 -25.61 38.26 -49.08
N ALA A 350 -24.32 38.28 -49.40
CA ALA A 350 -23.75 39.20 -50.38
C ALA A 350 -24.36 38.99 -51.78
N MET A 351 -24.52 37.73 -52.22
CA MET A 351 -25.23 37.41 -53.47
C MET A 351 -26.68 37.94 -53.47
N MET A 352 -27.42 37.78 -52.36
CA MET A 352 -28.78 38.33 -52.25
C MET A 352 -28.81 39.86 -52.21
N GLU A 353 -27.78 40.51 -51.64
CA GLU A 353 -27.63 41.98 -51.68
C GLU A 353 -27.30 42.47 -53.10
N GLU A 354 -26.44 41.77 -53.85
CA GLU A 354 -26.20 42.04 -55.26
C GLU A 354 -27.44 41.82 -56.14
N GLU A 355 -28.25 40.77 -55.87
CA GLU A 355 -29.53 40.58 -56.55
C GLU A 355 -30.54 41.69 -56.23
N LEU A 356 -30.62 42.14 -54.98
CA LEU A 356 -31.47 43.27 -54.58
C LEU A 356 -31.02 44.57 -55.26
N ASP A 357 -29.74 44.88 -55.29
CA ASP A 357 -29.20 46.05 -56.01
C ASP A 357 -29.42 45.94 -57.52
N ALA A 358 -29.33 44.74 -58.11
CA ALA A 358 -29.69 44.50 -59.50
C ALA A 358 -31.19 44.70 -59.76
N VAL A 359 -32.08 44.34 -58.82
CA VAL A 359 -33.52 44.61 -58.89
C VAL A 359 -33.81 46.11 -58.73
N TYR A 360 -33.18 46.81 -57.79
CA TYR A 360 -33.29 48.27 -57.67
C TYR A 360 -32.80 48.98 -58.92
N ALA A 361 -31.68 48.55 -59.53
CA ALA A 361 -31.18 49.09 -60.79
C ALA A 361 -32.14 48.82 -61.96
N ARG A 362 -32.79 47.65 -62.02
CA ARG A 362 -33.87 47.36 -62.99
C ARG A 362 -35.08 48.28 -62.76
N GLY A 363 -35.50 48.49 -61.51
CA GLY A 363 -36.60 49.40 -61.16
C GLY A 363 -36.31 50.86 -61.53
N GLN A 364 -35.07 51.33 -61.32
CA GLN A 364 -34.63 52.66 -61.76
C GLN A 364 -34.68 52.80 -63.29
N ARG A 365 -34.23 51.78 -64.04
CA ARG A 365 -34.32 51.75 -65.52
C ARG A 365 -35.76 51.74 -65.99
N LEU A 366 -36.64 50.94 -65.37
CA LEU A 366 -38.08 50.95 -65.67
C LEU A 366 -38.65 52.36 -65.46
N SER A 367 -38.38 52.99 -64.32
CA SER A 367 -38.85 54.36 -64.05
C SER A 367 -38.22 55.43 -64.96
N GLN A 368 -37.08 55.17 -65.60
CA GLN A 368 -36.53 56.03 -66.67
C GLN A 368 -37.34 55.82 -67.96
N THR A 369 -37.55 54.56 -68.38
CA THR A 369 -38.35 54.25 -69.57
C THR A 369 -39.82 54.65 -69.46
N GLU A 370 -40.41 54.63 -68.26
CA GLU A 370 -41.76 55.17 -68.00
C GLU A 370 -41.81 56.69 -68.22
N LYS A 371 -40.82 57.43 -67.73
CA LYS A 371 -40.71 58.88 -67.97
C LYS A 371 -40.48 59.21 -69.44
N GLU A 372 -39.77 58.35 -70.17
CA GLU A 372 -39.59 58.48 -71.62
C GLU A 372 -40.86 58.13 -72.39
N ASN A 373 -41.58 57.08 -72.02
CA ASN A 373 -42.88 56.72 -72.58
C ASN A 373 -43.91 57.85 -72.35
N LEU A 374 -43.97 58.43 -71.15
CA LEU A 374 -44.82 59.61 -70.87
C LEU A 374 -44.41 60.85 -71.69
N ARG A 375 -43.10 61.10 -71.91
CA ARG A 375 -42.64 62.17 -72.82
C ARG A 375 -43.09 61.91 -74.26
N LEU A 376 -42.96 60.67 -74.75
CA LEU A 376 -43.37 60.27 -76.10
C LEU A 376 -44.89 60.32 -76.27
N GLN A 377 -45.67 59.93 -75.26
CA GLN A 377 -47.14 60.08 -75.24
C GLN A 377 -47.53 61.56 -75.28
N ASN A 378 -46.91 62.41 -74.47
CA ASN A 378 -47.17 63.86 -74.51
C ASN A 378 -46.81 64.47 -75.88
N HIS A 379 -45.70 64.04 -76.50
CA HIS A 379 -45.31 64.50 -77.83
C HIS A 379 -46.24 63.98 -78.94
N LEU A 380 -46.70 62.73 -78.83
CA LEU A 380 -47.68 62.15 -79.74
C LEU A 380 -49.06 62.82 -79.60
N ASN A 381 -49.45 63.21 -78.38
CA ASN A 381 -50.65 64.02 -78.14
C ASN A 381 -50.49 65.43 -78.76
N GLN A 382 -49.33 66.07 -78.62
CA GLN A 382 -49.04 67.35 -79.31
C GLN A 382 -49.15 67.22 -80.83
N ILE A 383 -48.57 66.17 -81.43
CA ILE A 383 -48.70 65.91 -82.88
C ILE A 383 -50.15 65.60 -83.27
N GLN A 384 -50.95 64.97 -82.40
CA GLN A 384 -52.39 64.79 -82.63
C GLN A 384 -53.17 66.09 -82.54
N GLU A 385 -52.86 66.97 -81.57
CA GLU A 385 -53.44 68.30 -81.45
C GLU A 385 -53.06 69.19 -82.64
N GLU A 386 -51.81 69.12 -83.13
CA GLU A 386 -51.35 69.79 -84.34
C GLU A 386 -52.05 69.23 -85.60
N ARG A 387 -52.14 67.89 -85.73
CA ARG A 387 -52.90 67.23 -86.80
C ARG A 387 -54.36 67.65 -86.79
N ASP A 388 -54.98 67.74 -85.63
CA ASP A 388 -56.40 68.08 -85.50
C ASP A 388 -56.63 69.57 -85.74
N GLN A 389 -55.73 70.45 -85.32
CA GLN A 389 -55.71 71.86 -85.74
C GLN A 389 -55.57 72.00 -87.26
N LEU A 390 -54.63 71.29 -87.88
CA LEU A 390 -54.47 71.26 -89.34
C LEU A 390 -55.69 70.64 -90.05
N SER A 391 -56.37 69.68 -89.41
CA SER A 391 -57.59 69.06 -89.94
C SER A 391 -58.78 70.03 -89.84
N TYR A 392 -58.96 70.73 -88.71
CA TYR A 392 -59.95 71.80 -88.58
C TYR A 392 -59.69 72.95 -89.56
N GLN A 393 -58.43 73.36 -89.74
CA GLN A 393 -58.05 74.35 -90.76
C GLN A 393 -58.33 73.84 -92.18
N SER A 394 -58.04 72.57 -92.48
CA SER A 394 -58.36 71.97 -93.78
C SER A 394 -59.88 71.89 -94.01
N GLU A 395 -60.67 71.50 -92.99
CA GLU A 395 -62.12 71.52 -93.06
C GLU A 395 -62.70 72.94 -93.16
N GLU A 396 -62.10 73.93 -92.49
CA GLU A 396 -62.51 75.34 -92.55
C GLU A 396 -62.20 75.92 -93.92
N LEU A 397 -60.99 75.70 -94.46
CA LEU A 397 -60.63 76.00 -95.84
C LEU A 397 -61.54 75.24 -96.83
N LEU A 398 -61.99 74.02 -96.54
CA LEU A 398 -62.98 73.30 -97.36
C LEU A 398 -64.38 73.92 -97.24
N ARG A 399 -64.81 74.37 -96.06
CA ARG A 399 -66.07 75.10 -95.85
C ARG A 399 -66.05 76.42 -96.60
N GLU A 400 -64.96 77.19 -96.52
CA GLU A 400 -64.71 78.39 -97.31
C GLU A 400 -64.67 78.08 -98.80
N ASN A 401 -63.95 77.05 -99.24
CA ASN A 401 -63.88 76.66 -100.64
C ASN A 401 -65.26 76.22 -101.18
N LEU A 402 -66.10 75.58 -100.35
CA LEU A 402 -67.49 75.26 -100.67
C LEU A 402 -68.41 76.51 -100.68
N LEU A 403 -68.18 77.48 -99.81
CA LEU A 403 -68.88 78.77 -99.82
C LEU A 403 -68.49 79.61 -101.05
N LEU A 404 -67.20 79.68 -101.38
CA LEU A 404 -66.67 80.30 -102.60
C LEU A 404 -67.17 79.56 -103.84
N LYS A 405 -67.24 78.23 -103.85
CA LYS A 405 -67.87 77.44 -104.93
C LYS A 405 -69.37 77.73 -105.05
N LYS A 406 -70.10 77.94 -103.93
CA LYS A 406 -71.51 78.36 -103.97
C LYS A 406 -71.66 79.77 -104.52
N GLN A 407 -70.85 80.72 -104.06
CA GLN A 407 -70.83 82.10 -104.57
C GLN A 407 -70.43 82.17 -106.07
N LEU A 408 -69.48 81.34 -106.52
CA LEU A 408 -69.15 81.16 -107.93
C LEU A 408 -70.31 80.52 -108.71
N GLN A 409 -70.99 79.52 -108.17
CA GLN A 409 -72.19 78.95 -108.79
C GLN A 409 -73.38 79.91 -108.80
N GLU A 410 -73.52 80.78 -107.80
CA GLU A 410 -74.58 81.78 -107.70
C GLU A 410 -74.32 82.96 -108.62
N THR A 411 -73.06 83.40 -108.78
CA THR A 411 -72.68 84.36 -109.83
C THR A 411 -72.79 83.76 -111.24
N LEU A 412 -72.50 82.46 -111.44
CA LEU A 412 -72.83 81.76 -112.70
C LEU A 412 -74.35 81.62 -112.95
N LYS A 413 -75.17 81.43 -111.90
CA LYS A 413 -76.64 81.32 -112.02
C LYS A 413 -77.32 82.68 -112.23
N ASN A 414 -76.73 83.75 -111.71
CA ASN A 414 -77.24 85.12 -111.79
C ASN A 414 -76.63 85.94 -112.95
N SER A 415 -75.90 85.28 -113.86
CA SER A 415 -75.44 85.84 -115.14
C SER A 415 -76.22 85.19 -116.30
N PRO A 416 -76.52 85.91 -117.41
CA PRO A 416 -77.24 85.33 -118.55
C PRO A 416 -76.57 84.08 -119.13
N ARG A 417 -77.36 83.02 -119.33
CA ARG A 417 -76.87 81.63 -119.44
C ARG A 417 -76.67 81.15 -120.88
N GLU A 418 -75.58 81.60 -121.50
CA GLU A 418 -75.02 81.05 -122.75
C GLU A 418 -73.49 80.93 -122.59
N SER A 419 -72.78 79.90 -123.04
CA SER A 419 -73.14 78.67 -123.77
C SER A 419 -72.48 77.42 -123.14
N TRP A 420 -72.65 76.23 -123.73
CA TRP A 420 -72.10 74.97 -123.21
C TRP A 420 -70.70 74.64 -123.74
N SER A 421 -69.96 73.87 -122.93
CA SER A 421 -68.97 72.85 -123.34
C SER A 421 -67.72 73.29 -124.11
N GLU A 422 -66.55 73.20 -123.46
CA GLU A 422 -65.34 72.56 -124.03
C GLU A 422 -64.21 72.37 -122.97
N TYR A 423 -63.22 71.53 -123.33
CA TYR A 423 -61.94 71.23 -122.63
C TYR A 423 -61.92 70.27 -121.43
N SER A 424 -60.73 69.70 -121.19
CA SER A 424 -60.51 68.33 -120.68
C SER A 424 -59.18 68.17 -119.90
N HIS A 425 -58.97 66.99 -119.29
CA HIS A 425 -57.73 66.49 -118.65
C HIS A 425 -57.37 67.14 -117.30
N LEU A 426 -56.57 66.54 -116.40
CA LEU A 426 -55.63 65.40 -116.51
C LEU A 426 -55.81 64.34 -115.41
N ASP A 427 -55.30 63.13 -115.70
CA ASP A 427 -54.98 62.08 -114.72
C ASP A 427 -53.61 62.33 -114.05
N ALA A 428 -53.40 61.75 -112.85
CA ALA A 428 -52.08 61.31 -112.37
C ALA A 428 -52.23 60.25 -111.27
N ASN A 429 -51.58 59.09 -111.44
CA ASN A 429 -51.54 58.00 -110.46
C ASN A 429 -50.19 57.28 -110.58
N GLU A 430 -49.37 57.29 -109.52
CA GLU A 430 -48.12 56.51 -109.43
C GLU A 430 -47.71 56.23 -107.97
N PHE A 431 -47.04 55.10 -107.75
CA PHE A 431 -46.64 54.44 -106.48
C PHE A 431 -45.10 54.67 -106.23
N PRO A 432 -44.29 54.01 -105.33
CA PRO A 432 -44.47 52.75 -104.57
C PRO A 432 -43.83 52.69 -103.13
N GLU A 433 -43.21 51.54 -102.76
CA GLU A 433 -43.03 50.99 -101.39
C GLU A 433 -41.57 50.97 -100.83
N VAL A 434 -41.29 50.22 -99.74
CA VAL A 434 -40.08 50.29 -98.87
C VAL A 434 -39.42 48.91 -98.57
N PRO A 435 -38.06 48.79 -98.58
CA PRO A 435 -37.30 47.63 -98.01
C PRO A 435 -36.17 47.98 -96.97
N LEU A 436 -35.38 46.98 -96.50
CA LEU A 436 -34.57 46.97 -95.24
C LEU A 436 -33.05 46.56 -95.34
N LEU A 437 -32.24 47.13 -94.42
CA LEU A 437 -31.06 46.66 -93.61
C LEU A 437 -29.96 45.65 -94.09
N LEU A 438 -28.66 45.91 -93.72
CA LEU A 438 -27.62 45.04 -93.06
C LEU A 438 -26.14 45.24 -93.55
N ASP A 439 -25.10 45.15 -92.67
CA ASP A 439 -23.72 44.59 -92.90
C ASP A 439 -22.65 44.92 -91.82
N CYS A 440 -21.82 43.95 -91.34
CA CYS A 440 -20.48 44.12 -90.68
C CYS A 440 -19.84 42.81 -90.09
N GLU A 441 -18.60 42.39 -90.45
CA GLU A 441 -17.71 41.45 -89.69
C GLU A 441 -16.28 41.24 -90.33
N MET A 442 -15.29 40.62 -89.61
CA MET A 442 -13.94 40.06 -90.04
C MET A 442 -12.63 40.65 -89.37
N LYS A 443 -12.07 40.11 -88.24
CA LYS A 443 -10.74 40.61 -87.69
C LYS A 443 -9.74 39.74 -86.83
N GLU A 444 -9.86 38.42 -86.63
CA GLU A 444 -9.23 37.77 -85.42
C GLU A 444 -7.95 36.84 -85.54
N ALA A 445 -7.13 36.86 -86.59
CA ALA A 445 -6.26 35.69 -86.91
C ALA A 445 -4.83 35.54 -86.25
N ASP A 446 -4.15 36.59 -85.79
CA ASP A 446 -2.66 36.64 -85.89
C ASP A 446 -1.77 36.30 -84.65
N ARG A 447 -2.17 35.44 -83.69
CA ARG A 447 -1.53 35.41 -82.34
C ARG A 447 -0.63 34.24 -81.88
N MET A 448 -0.50 33.12 -82.61
CA MET A 448 0.08 31.88 -82.03
C MET A 448 1.62 31.75 -81.79
N PRO A 449 2.56 32.33 -82.57
CA PRO A 449 3.94 31.81 -82.63
C PRO A 449 4.89 32.24 -81.48
N VAL A 450 4.45 33.06 -80.52
CA VAL A 450 5.34 33.67 -79.51
C VAL A 450 5.75 32.68 -78.40
N LEU A 451 4.87 31.76 -78.03
CA LEU A 451 4.97 30.97 -76.80
C LEU A 451 5.99 29.81 -76.83
N GLU A 452 6.43 29.36 -78.00
CA GLU A 452 7.35 28.19 -78.09
C GLU A 452 8.78 28.48 -77.61
N LYS A 453 9.18 29.76 -77.54
CA LYS A 453 10.59 30.15 -77.43
C LYS A 453 11.15 30.01 -76.02
N GLU A 454 10.40 30.44 -75.01
CA GLU A 454 10.82 30.46 -73.59
C GLU A 454 11.10 29.07 -73.01
N ASN A 455 10.36 28.05 -73.49
CA ASN A 455 10.34 26.72 -72.88
C ASN A 455 11.65 25.92 -73.09
N ARG A 456 12.59 26.44 -73.90
CA ARG A 456 13.89 25.78 -74.19
C ARG A 456 14.99 26.14 -73.21
N GLU A 457 14.93 27.31 -72.56
CA GLU A 457 16.07 27.84 -71.79
C GLU A 457 16.20 27.18 -70.41
N ARG A 458 15.06 26.90 -69.74
CA ARG A 458 15.01 26.28 -68.40
C ARG A 458 15.80 24.97 -68.28
N ARG A 459 15.93 24.20 -69.36
CA ARG A 459 16.61 22.88 -69.36
C ARG A 459 18.14 22.95 -69.21
N ARG A 460 18.77 24.11 -69.42
CA ARG A 460 20.25 24.23 -69.34
C ARG A 460 20.82 24.35 -67.92
N MET A 461 20.03 24.83 -66.96
CA MET A 461 20.52 25.17 -65.61
C MET A 461 20.83 23.96 -64.72
N GLN A 462 20.31 22.78 -65.04
CA GLN A 462 20.20 21.67 -64.07
C GLN A 462 21.46 20.77 -63.99
N LEU A 463 22.43 20.90 -64.90
CA LEU A 463 23.56 19.96 -65.04
C LEU A 463 24.84 20.34 -64.27
N LEU A 464 24.97 21.58 -63.78
CA LEU A 464 26.26 22.11 -63.28
C LEU A 464 26.54 21.86 -61.79
N LEU A 465 25.63 21.26 -61.03
CA LEU A 465 25.72 21.17 -59.57
C LEU A 465 26.30 19.85 -59.02
N GLY A 466 26.57 18.85 -59.86
CA GLY A 466 26.79 17.46 -59.41
C GLY A 466 28.23 17.01 -59.08
N SER A 467 29.25 17.86 -59.16
CA SER A 467 30.63 17.39 -59.46
C SER A 467 31.76 17.84 -58.50
N LYS A 468 31.54 17.89 -57.18
CA LYS A 468 32.52 18.48 -56.22
C LYS A 468 32.86 17.71 -54.92
N ASN A 469 32.44 16.46 -54.74
CA ASN A 469 32.47 15.80 -53.40
C ASN A 469 33.40 14.55 -53.26
N MET A 470 34.62 14.55 -53.82
CA MET A 470 35.63 13.49 -53.55
C MET A 470 37.08 14.00 -53.69
N GLU A 471 37.67 14.62 -52.66
CA GLU A 471 39.12 14.95 -52.69
C GLU A 471 39.79 15.25 -51.33
N ALA A 472 39.51 14.49 -50.25
CA ALA A 472 40.23 14.65 -48.97
C ALA A 472 40.25 13.38 -48.08
N GLU A 473 41.44 12.76 -47.90
CA GLU A 473 41.88 11.97 -46.72
C GLU A 473 43.21 11.22 -47.00
N LEU A 474 44.38 11.67 -46.47
CA LEU A 474 45.65 10.90 -46.45
C LEU A 474 46.71 11.48 -45.46
N LYS A 475 47.12 10.72 -44.43
CA LYS A 475 48.35 10.85 -43.56
C LYS A 475 48.37 9.74 -42.47
N ASP A 476 49.39 9.45 -41.63
CA ASP A 476 50.75 10.00 -41.40
C ASP A 476 51.72 8.97 -40.72
N ALA A 477 52.99 9.37 -40.50
CA ALA A 477 53.95 8.90 -39.44
C ALA A 477 54.53 7.46 -39.47
N ASN A 478 55.63 7.10 -38.76
CA ASN A 478 56.99 7.71 -38.62
C ASN A 478 58.06 6.64 -38.16
N LEU A 479 59.33 6.99 -37.87
CA LEU A 479 60.53 6.10 -37.88
C LEU A 479 61.36 5.87 -36.56
N ASP A 480 62.36 4.96 -36.65
CA ASP A 480 63.59 4.67 -35.82
C ASP A 480 63.50 3.94 -34.44
N GLY A 481 64.53 3.26 -33.87
CA GLY A 481 65.97 3.04 -34.22
C GLY A 481 66.70 1.96 -33.34
N LEU A 482 68.03 1.72 -33.52
CA LEU A 482 68.90 0.61 -32.95
C LEU A 482 70.43 0.98 -32.97
N PRO A 483 71.46 0.17 -32.54
CA PRO A 483 71.66 -0.87 -31.47
C PRO A 483 73.07 -0.88 -30.72
N GLU A 484 73.33 -1.84 -29.79
CA GLU A 484 74.63 -2.54 -29.49
C GLU A 484 74.40 -3.88 -28.70
N GLY A 485 75.31 -4.70 -28.10
CA GLY A 485 76.79 -4.70 -27.85
C GLY A 485 77.32 -5.99 -27.13
N ARG A 486 78.65 -6.21 -26.95
CA ARG A 486 79.37 -7.43 -26.38
C ARG A 486 80.86 -7.11 -25.92
N PRO A 487 81.87 -7.99 -25.55
CA PRO A 487 82.01 -9.50 -25.51
C PRO A 487 82.88 -10.21 -24.38
N SER A 488 82.80 -11.57 -24.30
CA SER A 488 83.87 -12.63 -24.09
C SER A 488 84.65 -12.96 -22.78
N GLU A 489 85.26 -14.19 -22.77
CA GLU A 489 86.04 -14.95 -21.72
C GLU A 489 87.27 -15.72 -22.37
N ALA A 490 88.33 -16.18 -21.63
CA ALA A 490 89.36 -17.21 -22.05
C ALA A 490 90.51 -17.61 -21.02
N GLU A 491 91.00 -18.89 -21.08
CA GLU A 491 92.35 -19.57 -20.88
C GLU A 491 93.37 -19.26 -19.69
N GLU A 492 94.35 -20.10 -19.22
CA GLU A 492 94.75 -21.56 -19.31
C GLU A 492 95.23 -22.14 -17.90
N GLU A 493 96.36 -22.83 -17.51
CA GLU A 493 97.68 -23.31 -18.07
C GLU A 493 98.41 -24.41 -17.16
N ASN A 494 99.22 -25.35 -17.72
CA ASN A 494 100.38 -26.16 -17.13
C ASN A 494 100.17 -27.23 -15.97
N SER A 495 101.09 -28.12 -15.44
CA SER A 495 102.52 -28.58 -15.63
C SER A 495 102.85 -30.02 -15.04
N ASP A 496 104.12 -30.54 -15.01
CA ASP A 496 104.58 -31.93 -14.58
C ASP A 496 106.11 -32.06 -14.16
N VAL A 497 106.59 -33.15 -13.46
CA VAL A 497 108.02 -33.64 -13.33
C VAL A 497 108.27 -34.99 -12.51
N GLN A 498 109.46 -35.65 -12.64
CA GLN A 498 109.93 -36.93 -11.99
C GLN A 498 111.34 -36.80 -11.29
N GLU A 499 112.10 -37.74 -10.65
CA GLU A 499 112.11 -39.20 -10.26
C GLU A 499 113.11 -39.40 -9.02
N HIS A 500 113.92 -40.44 -8.61
CA HIS A 500 114.50 -41.74 -9.08
C HIS A 500 114.91 -42.73 -7.90
N LYS A 501 116.09 -43.42 -7.94
CA LYS A 501 116.57 -44.72 -7.31
C LYS A 501 118.13 -44.71 -7.15
N PRO A 502 118.98 -45.73 -6.73
CA PRO A 502 118.86 -47.15 -6.24
C PRO A 502 119.67 -47.41 -4.91
N GLY A 503 120.27 -48.55 -4.45
CA GLY A 503 120.11 -50.02 -4.66
C GLY A 503 121.36 -50.97 -4.41
N ILE A 504 121.25 -51.91 -3.43
CA ILE A 504 121.89 -53.27 -3.21
C ILE A 504 123.43 -53.51 -2.90
N LEU A 505 123.70 -54.62 -2.14
CA LEU A 505 124.94 -55.47 -1.95
C LEU A 505 126.06 -55.03 -0.93
N ALA A 506 126.85 -55.88 -0.22
CA ALA A 506 126.98 -57.37 -0.04
C ALA A 506 127.68 -57.78 1.32
N HIS A 507 127.96 -59.09 1.56
CA HIS A 507 128.49 -59.71 2.81
C HIS A 507 130.03 -59.76 2.99
N ARG A 508 130.55 -60.10 4.22
CA ARG A 508 131.33 -61.36 4.51
C ARG A 508 131.66 -61.60 6.01
N LYS A 509 132.03 -62.85 6.38
CA LYS A 509 132.84 -63.26 7.57
C LYS A 509 133.84 -64.38 7.20
N THR A 510 134.93 -64.46 7.99
CA THR A 510 135.93 -65.52 8.34
C THR A 510 136.10 -66.84 7.49
N GLU A 511 137.14 -67.69 7.63
CA GLU A 511 138.04 -68.01 8.77
C GLU A 511 139.46 -68.54 8.37
N THR A 512 140.23 -68.98 9.38
CA THR A 512 141.72 -69.16 9.48
C THR A 512 142.34 -70.49 8.99
N VAL A 513 143.69 -70.58 8.92
CA VAL A 513 144.57 -71.52 9.71
C VAL A 513 146.09 -71.30 9.49
N GLU A 514 146.90 -71.78 10.45
CA GLU A 514 148.38 -71.74 10.64
C GLU A 514 149.23 -72.40 9.50
N GLY A 515 150.57 -72.34 9.40
CA GLY A 515 151.72 -71.84 10.21
C GLY A 515 153.06 -72.27 9.52
N GLN A 516 154.27 -72.42 10.08
CA GLN A 516 154.89 -72.20 11.41
C GLN A 516 156.41 -71.78 11.26
N ALA A 517 157.42 -72.41 11.90
CA ALA A 517 158.87 -72.03 11.94
C ALA A 517 159.80 -73.26 12.23
N PRO A 518 161.08 -73.24 12.74
CA PRO A 518 162.06 -72.16 13.05
C PRO A 518 163.56 -72.52 12.74
N LYS A 519 164.51 -71.84 13.46
CA LYS A 519 165.99 -72.09 13.62
C LYS A 519 166.91 -71.33 12.63
N GLN A 520 168.16 -70.92 12.92
CA GLN A 520 169.05 -70.93 14.13
C GLN A 520 170.20 -69.89 13.93
N GLU A 521 170.99 -69.38 14.89
CA GLU A 521 170.97 -69.48 16.37
C GLU A 521 171.39 -68.14 17.07
N SER A 522 172.68 -67.84 17.31
CA SER A 522 173.08 -66.90 18.38
C SER A 522 174.43 -66.14 18.26
N GLU A 523 174.41 -64.81 18.34
CA GLU A 523 175.40 -63.95 19.07
C GLU A 523 174.99 -62.44 19.10
N ILE A 524 174.01 -62.03 18.29
CA ILE A 524 173.55 -60.63 18.10
C ILE A 524 172.64 -60.11 19.26
N SER A 525 172.24 -60.99 20.18
CA SER A 525 171.08 -60.81 21.07
C SER A 525 171.10 -59.59 22.01
N VAL A 526 172.27 -59.08 22.41
CA VAL A 526 172.39 -58.03 23.44
C VAL A 526 172.11 -56.63 22.90
N THR A 527 172.46 -56.35 21.63
CA THR A 527 172.09 -55.08 20.98
C THR A 527 170.63 -55.08 20.55
N GLU A 528 170.14 -56.22 20.05
CA GLU A 528 168.73 -56.46 19.73
C GLU A 528 167.83 -56.23 20.95
N MET A 529 168.20 -56.75 22.13
CA MET A 529 167.43 -56.55 23.38
C MET A 529 167.20 -55.07 23.73
N LYS A 530 168.18 -54.18 23.50
CA LYS A 530 168.02 -52.74 23.79
C LYS A 530 167.13 -52.03 22.78
N ALA A 531 167.23 -52.40 21.50
CA ALA A 531 166.33 -51.90 20.46
C ALA A 531 164.88 -52.43 20.63
N ALA A 532 164.74 -53.68 21.09
CA ALA A 532 163.45 -54.27 21.42
C ALA A 532 162.79 -53.57 22.61
N LEU A 533 163.56 -53.14 23.62
CA LEU A 533 163.01 -52.40 24.77
C LEU A 533 162.50 -51.01 24.39
N SER A 534 163.24 -50.24 23.58
CA SER A 534 162.75 -48.94 23.10
C SER A 534 161.58 -49.09 22.13
N SER A 535 161.58 -50.12 21.27
CA SER A 535 160.44 -50.47 20.43
C SER A 535 159.20 -50.85 21.26
N ALA A 536 159.35 -51.61 22.35
CA ALA A 536 158.26 -51.93 23.26
C ALA A 536 157.70 -50.69 23.97
N GLN A 537 158.55 -49.73 24.34
CA GLN A 537 158.12 -48.45 24.92
C GLN A 537 157.49 -47.48 23.91
N ALA A 538 157.78 -47.61 22.61
CA ALA A 538 157.04 -46.93 21.55
C ALA A 538 155.65 -47.56 21.40
N ARG A 539 155.60 -48.90 21.22
CA ARG A 539 154.35 -49.67 21.11
C ARG A 539 153.39 -49.49 22.29
N LEU A 540 153.91 -49.34 23.51
CA LEU A 540 153.07 -49.06 24.67
C LEU A 540 152.40 -47.68 24.55
N ARG A 541 153.14 -46.63 24.16
CA ARG A 541 152.56 -45.29 23.95
C ARG A 541 151.62 -45.23 22.75
N GLU A 542 151.93 -45.98 21.69
CA GLU A 542 151.04 -46.17 20.54
C GLU A 542 149.73 -46.84 20.97
N ALA A 543 149.79 -47.84 21.85
CA ALA A 543 148.61 -48.49 22.43
C ALA A 543 147.84 -47.60 23.43
N GLU A 544 148.52 -46.80 24.25
CA GLU A 544 147.91 -45.80 25.14
C GLU A 544 147.18 -44.72 24.32
N GLN A 545 147.82 -44.20 23.27
CA GLN A 545 147.20 -43.22 22.35
C GLN A 545 146.04 -43.82 21.55
N ALA A 546 146.15 -45.09 21.13
CA ALA A 546 145.03 -45.81 20.51
C ALA A 546 143.87 -45.98 21.48
N TRP A 547 144.12 -46.36 22.74
CA TRP A 547 143.08 -46.50 23.77
C TRP A 547 142.41 -45.16 24.11
N GLU A 548 143.17 -44.07 24.21
CA GLU A 548 142.57 -42.73 24.36
C GLU A 548 141.77 -42.31 23.13
N ALA A 549 142.20 -42.67 21.91
CA ALA A 549 141.45 -42.41 20.68
C ALA A 549 140.15 -43.22 20.64
N GLU A 550 140.19 -44.52 20.96
CA GLU A 550 139.02 -45.39 21.11
C GLU A 550 138.06 -44.86 22.19
N SER A 551 138.57 -44.37 23.32
CA SER A 551 137.78 -43.75 24.38
C SER A 551 137.12 -42.44 23.95
N ARG A 552 137.84 -41.58 23.21
CA ARG A 552 137.26 -40.37 22.58
C ARG A 552 136.22 -40.70 21.52
N HIS A 553 136.44 -41.75 20.72
CA HIS A 553 135.47 -42.25 19.75
C HIS A 553 134.22 -42.80 20.44
N ALA A 554 134.38 -43.60 21.51
CA ALA A 554 133.27 -44.09 22.32
C ALA A 554 132.45 -42.94 22.92
N ALA A 555 133.09 -41.91 23.50
CA ALA A 555 132.41 -40.72 23.99
C ALA A 555 131.62 -39.99 22.88
N SER A 556 132.19 -39.84 21.67
CA SER A 556 131.47 -39.26 20.53
C SER A 556 130.32 -40.13 20.02
N LEU A 557 130.40 -41.45 20.17
CA LEU A 557 129.32 -42.38 19.88
C LEU A 557 128.21 -42.30 20.95
N GLU A 558 128.54 -42.10 22.22
CA GLU A 558 127.55 -41.83 23.28
C GLU A 558 126.88 -40.45 23.13
N GLU A 559 127.59 -39.45 22.60
CA GLU A 559 127.05 -38.11 22.33
C GLU A 559 126.13 -38.13 21.09
N THR A 560 126.53 -38.81 20.01
CA THR A 560 125.66 -39.00 18.85
C THR A 560 124.45 -39.90 19.15
N LEU A 561 124.60 -40.95 19.97
CA LEU A 561 123.45 -41.73 20.46
C LEU A 561 122.48 -40.89 21.29
N ARG A 562 122.98 -40.00 22.16
CA ARG A 562 122.13 -39.06 22.92
C ARG A 562 121.43 -38.04 22.01
N SER A 563 122.12 -37.52 21.00
CA SER A 563 121.52 -36.64 19.99
C SER A 563 120.43 -37.34 19.18
N ILE A 564 120.64 -38.60 18.77
CA ILE A 564 119.65 -39.42 18.07
C ILE A 564 118.45 -39.75 18.98
N GLN A 565 118.67 -40.02 20.27
CA GLN A 565 117.60 -40.23 21.25
C GLN A 565 116.79 -38.95 21.50
N GLY A 566 117.43 -37.78 21.54
CA GLY A 566 116.75 -36.48 21.61
C GLY A 566 115.86 -36.23 20.40
N ALA A 567 116.42 -36.35 19.19
CA ALA A 567 115.69 -36.18 17.94
C ALA A 567 114.54 -37.20 17.77
N TYR A 568 114.70 -38.43 18.28
CA TYR A 568 113.62 -39.41 18.33
C TYR A 568 112.49 -39.00 19.28
N GLY A 569 112.82 -38.44 20.45
CA GLY A 569 111.84 -37.89 21.39
C GLY A 569 111.08 -36.70 20.81
N GLU A 570 111.79 -35.76 20.18
CA GLU A 570 111.19 -34.60 19.49
C GLU A 570 110.23 -35.05 18.36
N ALA A 571 110.67 -35.99 17.51
CA ALA A 571 109.83 -36.57 16.46
C ALA A 571 108.63 -37.37 17.01
N GLN A 572 108.75 -38.00 18.19
CA GLN A 572 107.63 -38.66 18.86
C GLN A 572 106.62 -37.63 19.38
N GLU A 573 107.07 -36.55 20.03
CA GLU A 573 106.19 -35.45 20.46
C GLU A 573 105.46 -34.81 19.28
N GLU A 574 106.13 -34.56 18.16
CA GLU A 574 105.48 -34.08 16.93
C GLU A 574 104.42 -35.07 16.45
N CYS A 575 104.72 -36.37 16.44
CA CYS A 575 103.75 -37.41 16.09
C CYS A 575 102.58 -37.52 17.09
N GLU A 576 102.73 -37.11 18.35
CA GLU A 576 101.65 -37.03 19.35
C GLU A 576 100.80 -35.77 19.18
N ARG A 577 101.41 -34.63 18.80
CA ARG A 577 100.72 -33.40 18.42
C ARG A 577 99.87 -33.61 17.15
N TRP A 578 100.45 -34.18 16.08
CA TRP A 578 99.72 -34.50 14.84
C TRP A 578 98.58 -35.50 15.06
N ARG A 579 98.71 -36.46 15.99
CA ARG A 579 97.60 -37.34 16.40
C ARG A 579 96.50 -36.55 17.12
N SER A 580 96.86 -35.71 18.09
CA SER A 580 95.91 -34.86 18.82
C SER A 580 95.13 -33.93 17.88
N ASP A 581 95.80 -33.34 16.87
CA ASP A 581 95.17 -32.43 15.92
C ASP A 581 94.34 -33.16 14.85
N THR A 582 94.72 -34.37 14.44
CA THR A 582 93.86 -35.19 13.58
C THR A 582 92.64 -35.76 14.31
N GLU A 583 92.75 -36.07 15.61
CA GLU A 583 91.61 -36.41 16.47
C GLU A 583 90.63 -35.24 16.59
N ARG A 584 91.11 -34.02 16.88
CA ARG A 584 90.29 -32.79 16.90
C ARG A 584 89.55 -32.54 15.58
N LEU A 585 90.25 -32.64 14.44
CA LEU A 585 89.65 -32.45 13.12
C LEU A 585 88.59 -33.52 12.82
N VAL A 586 88.78 -34.76 13.30
CA VAL A 586 87.75 -35.81 13.20
C VAL A 586 86.53 -35.52 14.07
N GLU A 587 86.71 -34.98 15.29
CA GLU A 587 85.60 -34.54 16.14
C GLU A 587 84.81 -33.37 15.51
N GLU A 588 85.51 -32.38 14.94
CA GLU A 588 84.91 -31.24 14.23
C GLU A 588 84.14 -31.70 12.97
N ILE A 589 84.72 -32.58 12.15
CA ILE A 589 84.04 -33.19 11.00
C ILE A 589 82.78 -33.95 11.44
N GLN A 590 82.82 -34.68 12.55
CA GLN A 590 81.62 -35.35 13.09
C GLN A 590 80.58 -34.37 13.65
N ALA A 591 81.00 -33.24 14.24
CA ALA A 591 80.07 -32.20 14.70
C ALA A 591 79.35 -31.57 13.50
N LEU A 592 80.09 -31.15 12.47
CA LEU A 592 79.55 -30.63 11.22
C LEU A 592 78.64 -31.65 10.51
N GLN A 593 78.99 -32.95 10.52
CA GLN A 593 78.11 -34.00 9.99
C GLN A 593 76.74 -34.01 10.70
N ARG A 594 76.72 -34.02 12.04
CA ARG A 594 75.50 -33.96 12.85
C ARG A 594 74.69 -32.68 12.57
N GLU A 595 75.34 -31.54 12.42
CA GLU A 595 74.67 -30.29 12.02
C GLU A 595 74.06 -30.37 10.62
N THR A 596 74.74 -30.95 9.64
CA THR A 596 74.11 -31.16 8.32
C THR A 596 72.94 -32.15 8.40
N GLU A 597 72.95 -33.11 9.32
CA GLU A 597 71.85 -34.06 9.52
C GLU A 597 70.64 -33.41 10.18
N THR A 598 70.82 -32.56 11.21
CA THR A 598 69.72 -31.79 11.80
C THR A 598 69.15 -30.76 10.82
N LEU A 599 70.00 -30.10 10.01
CA LEU A 599 69.55 -29.22 8.93
C LEU A 599 68.79 -29.97 7.82
N LYS A 600 69.23 -31.18 7.42
CA LYS A 600 68.49 -32.05 6.48
C LYS A 600 67.15 -32.50 7.07
N ALA A 601 67.08 -32.81 8.36
CA ALA A 601 65.84 -33.16 9.04
C ALA A 601 64.88 -31.97 9.12
N GLY A 602 65.36 -30.79 9.50
CA GLY A 602 64.58 -29.55 9.49
C GLY A 602 64.07 -29.19 8.09
N SER A 603 64.90 -29.33 7.05
CA SER A 603 64.48 -29.11 5.65
C SER A 603 63.38 -30.08 5.21
N ARG A 604 63.39 -31.34 5.68
CA ARG A 604 62.32 -32.31 5.39
C ARG A 604 61.04 -31.93 6.13
N ALA A 605 61.11 -31.64 7.42
CA ALA A 605 59.94 -31.24 8.21
C ALA A 605 59.28 -29.96 7.66
N LEU A 606 60.08 -28.98 7.19
CA LEU A 606 59.57 -27.79 6.51
C LEU A 606 58.89 -28.12 5.16
N GLN A 607 59.43 -29.06 4.39
CA GLN A 607 58.83 -29.47 3.12
C GLN A 607 57.55 -30.30 3.32
N GLU A 608 57.52 -31.18 4.31
CA GLU A 608 56.33 -31.91 4.74
C GLU A 608 55.24 -30.93 5.19
N ALA A 609 55.57 -29.97 6.05
CA ALA A 609 54.65 -28.91 6.48
C ALA A 609 54.14 -28.04 5.32
N ALA A 610 54.99 -27.73 4.33
CA ALA A 610 54.58 -27.02 3.12
C ALA A 610 53.57 -27.85 2.29
N THR A 611 53.83 -29.14 2.07
CA THR A 611 52.88 -30.01 1.35
C THR A 611 51.56 -30.20 2.11
N GLN A 612 51.58 -30.23 3.44
CA GLN A 612 50.37 -30.26 4.25
C GLN A 612 49.57 -28.95 4.11
N ALA A 613 50.24 -27.80 4.16
CA ALA A 613 49.60 -26.49 3.94
C ALA A 613 48.99 -26.35 2.53
N GLU A 614 49.63 -26.91 1.49
CA GLU A 614 49.05 -26.99 0.14
C GLU A 614 47.79 -27.88 0.12
N VAL A 615 47.81 -29.04 0.79
CA VAL A 615 46.65 -29.94 0.90
C VAL A 615 45.50 -29.26 1.65
N ASP A 616 45.78 -28.57 2.75
CA ASP A 616 44.78 -27.88 3.55
C ASP A 616 44.18 -26.66 2.81
N LEU A 617 45.00 -25.92 2.06
CA LEU A 617 44.54 -24.85 1.17
C LEU A 617 43.61 -25.40 0.07
N ASN A 618 43.96 -26.53 -0.55
CA ASN A 618 43.11 -27.18 -1.55
C ASN A 618 41.78 -27.66 -0.95
N GLN A 619 41.78 -28.21 0.27
CA GLN A 619 40.55 -28.58 0.99
C GLN A 619 39.70 -27.35 1.32
N ALA A 620 40.31 -26.26 1.79
CA ALA A 620 39.63 -24.99 2.07
C ALA A 620 38.98 -24.41 0.80
N GLN A 621 39.69 -24.41 -0.34
CA GLN A 621 39.14 -23.98 -1.63
C GLN A 621 37.95 -24.84 -2.07
N GLN A 622 38.03 -26.17 -1.96
CA GLN A 622 36.91 -27.05 -2.28
C GLN A 622 35.71 -26.83 -1.35
N ASN A 623 35.94 -26.53 -0.08
CA ASN A 623 34.86 -26.23 0.87
C ASN A 623 34.22 -24.87 0.58
N LEU A 624 35.02 -23.85 0.27
CA LEU A 624 34.53 -22.55 -0.21
C LEU A 624 33.66 -22.71 -1.47
N GLN A 625 34.09 -23.51 -2.46
CA GLN A 625 33.30 -23.81 -3.66
C GLN A 625 31.96 -24.50 -3.33
N LYS A 626 31.93 -25.44 -2.38
CA LYS A 626 30.69 -26.08 -1.91
C LYS A 626 29.74 -25.06 -1.27
N GLU A 627 30.26 -24.13 -0.46
CA GLU A 627 29.44 -23.07 0.14
C GLU A 627 28.97 -22.03 -0.88
N CYS A 628 29.78 -21.66 -1.87
CA CYS A 628 29.35 -20.81 -2.98
C CYS A 628 28.19 -21.47 -3.78
N LEU A 629 28.27 -22.78 -4.03
CA LEU A 629 27.20 -23.54 -4.69
C LEU A 629 25.94 -23.65 -3.82
N ARG A 630 26.08 -23.82 -2.50
CA ARG A 630 24.96 -23.78 -1.54
C ARG A 630 24.32 -22.40 -1.50
N GLY A 631 25.11 -21.33 -1.46
CA GLY A 631 24.66 -19.94 -1.53
C GLY A 631 23.88 -19.65 -2.81
N ALA A 632 24.39 -20.08 -3.99
CA ALA A 632 23.67 -19.95 -5.25
C ALA A 632 22.34 -20.73 -5.28
N GLN A 633 22.29 -21.94 -4.70
CA GLN A 633 21.05 -22.70 -4.56
C GLN A 633 20.05 -22.06 -3.58
N LEU A 634 20.52 -21.40 -2.52
CA LEU A 634 19.67 -20.66 -1.59
C LEU A 634 19.16 -19.36 -2.24
N ALA A 635 20.00 -18.62 -2.96
CA ALA A 635 19.60 -17.46 -3.73
C ALA A 635 18.52 -17.80 -4.78
N GLN A 636 18.68 -18.90 -5.53
CA GLN A 636 17.65 -19.36 -6.48
C GLN A 636 16.34 -19.78 -5.77
N LYS A 637 16.41 -20.33 -4.55
CA LYS A 637 15.21 -20.62 -3.75
C LYS A 637 14.52 -19.36 -3.24
N LEU A 638 15.29 -18.33 -2.87
CA LEU A 638 14.77 -17.02 -2.47
C LEU A 638 14.09 -16.33 -3.66
N GLN A 639 14.74 -16.26 -4.83
CA GLN A 639 14.14 -15.69 -6.05
C GLN A 639 12.80 -16.35 -6.39
N ARG A 640 12.71 -17.69 -6.35
CA ARG A 640 11.43 -18.39 -6.57
C ARG A 640 10.37 -18.05 -5.52
N LYS A 641 10.77 -17.77 -4.27
CA LYS A 641 9.84 -17.34 -3.22
C LYS A 641 9.45 -15.87 -3.33
N GLU A 642 10.30 -15.04 -3.92
CA GLU A 642 9.97 -13.66 -4.31
C GLU A 642 9.00 -13.65 -5.51
N GLU A 643 9.20 -14.55 -6.48
CA GLU A 643 8.25 -14.83 -7.58
C GLU A 643 6.90 -15.32 -7.04
N ASP A 644 6.87 -16.38 -6.22
CA ASP A 644 5.65 -16.90 -5.56
C ASP A 644 4.89 -15.81 -4.76
N LEU A 645 5.63 -14.94 -4.05
CA LEU A 645 5.05 -13.83 -3.28
C LEU A 645 4.52 -12.71 -4.18
N GLY A 646 5.18 -12.45 -5.31
CA GLY A 646 4.72 -11.49 -6.31
C GLY A 646 3.43 -11.95 -7.00
N GLU A 647 3.32 -13.24 -7.33
CA GLU A 647 2.07 -13.84 -7.84
C GLU A 647 0.95 -13.73 -6.80
N ALA A 648 1.20 -14.10 -5.54
CA ALA A 648 0.22 -13.99 -4.46
C ALA A 648 -0.21 -12.53 -4.17
N GLN A 649 0.68 -11.54 -4.34
CA GLN A 649 0.34 -10.12 -4.25
C GLN A 649 -0.57 -9.68 -5.42
N GLN A 650 -0.29 -10.11 -6.64
CA GLN A 650 -1.14 -9.83 -7.80
C GLN A 650 -2.53 -10.49 -7.65
N GLU A 651 -2.61 -11.72 -7.12
CA GLU A 651 -3.89 -12.35 -6.77
C GLU A 651 -4.65 -11.55 -5.71
N LEU A 652 -3.98 -11.08 -4.65
CA LEU A 652 -4.59 -10.26 -3.61
C LEU A 652 -5.16 -8.95 -4.19
N GLU A 653 -4.41 -8.25 -5.06
CA GLU A 653 -4.93 -7.06 -5.74
C GLU A 653 -6.09 -7.38 -6.69
N ASN A 654 -6.02 -8.48 -7.43
CA ASN A 654 -7.11 -8.92 -8.31
C ASN A 654 -8.40 -9.15 -7.50
N LEU A 655 -8.29 -9.76 -6.31
CA LEU A 655 -9.40 -9.96 -5.38
C LEU A 655 -9.88 -8.66 -4.72
N GLN A 656 -8.98 -7.73 -4.39
CA GLN A 656 -9.39 -6.39 -3.91
C GLN A 656 -10.16 -5.62 -4.99
N ARG A 657 -9.70 -5.68 -6.25
CA ARG A 657 -10.36 -5.04 -7.40
C ARG A 657 -11.72 -5.67 -7.70
N SER A 658 -11.91 -6.98 -7.54
CA SER A 658 -13.24 -7.61 -7.68
C SER A 658 -14.16 -7.32 -6.49
N VAL A 659 -13.65 -7.27 -5.25
CA VAL A 659 -14.42 -6.83 -4.07
C VAL A 659 -14.91 -5.39 -4.23
N GLU A 660 -14.10 -4.49 -4.78
CA GLU A 660 -14.52 -3.10 -5.02
C GLU A 660 -15.55 -2.99 -6.16
N GLN A 661 -15.40 -3.78 -7.23
CA GLN A 661 -16.46 -3.92 -8.24
C GLN A 661 -17.78 -4.40 -7.63
N HIS A 662 -17.73 -5.42 -6.76
CA HIS A 662 -18.90 -5.93 -6.05
C HIS A 662 -19.54 -4.87 -5.13
N ARG A 663 -18.74 -4.06 -4.41
CA ARG A 663 -19.23 -2.91 -3.62
C ARG A 663 -19.96 -1.89 -4.50
N VAL A 664 -19.39 -1.52 -5.64
CA VAL A 664 -20.03 -0.58 -6.58
C VAL A 664 -21.35 -1.13 -7.12
N THR A 665 -21.39 -2.42 -7.51
CA THR A 665 -22.65 -3.04 -7.97
C THR A 665 -23.69 -3.16 -6.86
N LEU A 666 -23.28 -3.38 -5.60
CA LEU A 666 -24.20 -3.44 -4.46
C LEU A 666 -24.79 -2.06 -4.17
N ALA A 667 -23.98 -1.00 -4.18
CA ALA A 667 -24.46 0.38 -4.03
C ALA A 667 -25.41 0.80 -5.17
N GLN A 668 -25.16 0.36 -6.41
CA GLN A 668 -26.08 0.56 -7.53
C GLN A 668 -27.42 -0.13 -7.30
N LEU A 669 -27.42 -1.41 -6.88
CA LEU A 669 -28.64 -2.16 -6.56
C LEU A 669 -29.40 -1.58 -5.36
N GLU A 670 -28.73 -0.99 -4.38
CA GLU A 670 -29.36 -0.27 -3.27
C GLU A 670 -30.08 1.01 -3.74
N VAL A 671 -29.49 1.75 -4.68
CA VAL A 671 -30.13 2.93 -5.31
C VAL A 671 -31.31 2.52 -6.19
N GLU A 672 -31.18 1.48 -7.02
CA GLU A 672 -32.28 0.94 -7.82
C GLU A 672 -33.43 0.45 -6.94
N LYS A 673 -33.12 -0.27 -5.85
CA LYS A 673 -34.10 -0.69 -4.86
C LYS A 673 -34.84 0.51 -4.24
N GLY A 674 -34.11 1.56 -3.84
CA GLY A 674 -34.71 2.79 -3.31
C GLY A 674 -35.68 3.45 -4.29
N ALA A 675 -35.28 3.57 -5.57
CA ALA A 675 -36.13 4.11 -6.63
C ALA A 675 -37.39 3.24 -6.88
N LEU A 676 -37.27 1.92 -6.77
CA LEU A 676 -38.41 0.99 -6.86
C LEU A 676 -39.34 1.08 -5.66
N GLU A 677 -38.83 1.27 -4.44
CA GLU A 677 -39.63 1.50 -3.23
C GLU A 677 -40.37 2.85 -3.29
N GLU A 678 -39.72 3.91 -3.79
CA GLU A 678 -40.38 5.19 -4.07
C GLU A 678 -41.48 5.04 -5.13
N ALA A 679 -41.19 4.42 -6.28
CA ALA A 679 -42.16 4.21 -7.35
C ALA A 679 -43.36 3.36 -6.89
N LEU A 680 -43.12 2.34 -6.05
CA LEU A 680 -44.18 1.55 -5.42
C LEU A 680 -45.05 2.40 -4.49
N SER A 681 -44.44 3.29 -3.70
CA SER A 681 -45.20 4.22 -2.83
C SER A 681 -46.06 5.21 -3.62
N GLN A 682 -45.57 5.67 -4.77
CA GLN A 682 -46.31 6.53 -5.69
C GLN A 682 -47.48 5.78 -6.36
N ALA A 683 -47.24 4.54 -6.81
CA ALA A 683 -48.28 3.65 -7.36
C ALA A 683 -49.36 3.30 -6.31
N GLU A 684 -48.96 3.05 -5.06
CA GLU A 684 -49.86 2.90 -3.91
C GLU A 684 -50.73 4.16 -3.70
N SER A 685 -50.12 5.35 -3.73
CA SER A 685 -50.84 6.61 -3.51
C SER A 685 -51.87 6.90 -4.60
N THR A 686 -51.53 6.64 -5.86
CA THR A 686 -52.40 6.84 -7.03
C THR A 686 -53.51 5.79 -7.08
N ARG A 687 -53.24 4.52 -6.77
CA ARG A 687 -54.28 3.49 -6.55
C ARG A 687 -55.27 3.92 -5.46
N ARG A 688 -54.77 4.32 -4.28
CA ARG A 688 -55.60 4.80 -3.16
C ARG A 688 -56.42 6.04 -3.53
N GLN A 689 -56.00 6.86 -4.50
CA GLN A 689 -56.79 7.97 -5.01
C GLN A 689 -57.86 7.52 -6.02
N ALA A 690 -57.49 6.65 -6.98
CA ALA A 690 -58.44 6.04 -7.90
C ALA A 690 -59.55 5.25 -7.18
N ASP A 691 -59.25 4.59 -6.06
CA ASP A 691 -60.23 3.94 -5.18
C ASP A 691 -61.23 4.93 -4.58
N LYS A 692 -60.79 6.13 -4.17
CA LYS A 692 -61.68 7.18 -3.63
C LYS A 692 -62.59 7.73 -4.72
N ASP A 693 -62.04 8.00 -5.90
CA ASP A 693 -62.81 8.57 -7.01
C ASP A 693 -63.74 7.54 -7.64
N GLY A 694 -63.35 6.26 -7.69
CA GLY A 694 -64.24 5.14 -8.01
C GLY A 694 -65.40 4.98 -7.00
N ARG A 695 -65.15 5.18 -5.70
CA ARG A 695 -66.24 5.22 -4.68
C ARG A 695 -67.16 6.44 -4.89
N ARG A 696 -66.61 7.62 -5.18
CA ARG A 696 -67.38 8.84 -5.49
C ARG A 696 -68.25 8.68 -6.74
N LEU A 697 -67.71 8.05 -7.79
CA LEU A 697 -68.47 7.76 -9.01
C LEU A 697 -69.59 6.75 -8.74
N LYS A 698 -69.32 5.66 -8.01
CA LYS A 698 -70.37 4.70 -7.61
C LYS A 698 -71.48 5.33 -6.76
N ALA A 699 -71.13 6.24 -5.85
CA ALA A 699 -72.13 6.99 -5.09
C ALA A 699 -72.97 7.92 -5.98
N LYS A 700 -72.36 8.55 -7.00
CA LYS A 700 -73.09 9.35 -7.99
C LYS A 700 -74.03 8.50 -8.86
N THR A 701 -73.56 7.35 -9.37
CA THR A 701 -74.42 6.48 -10.21
C THR A 701 -75.56 5.90 -9.40
N GLN A 702 -75.33 5.43 -8.16
CA GLN A 702 -76.40 4.97 -7.28
C GLN A 702 -77.44 6.07 -7.01
N ALA A 703 -77.01 7.30 -6.70
CA ALA A 703 -77.94 8.42 -6.51
C ALA A 703 -78.73 8.79 -7.79
N GLN A 704 -78.13 8.59 -8.97
CA GLN A 704 -78.83 8.76 -10.26
C GLN A 704 -79.81 7.62 -10.52
N GLU A 705 -79.46 6.37 -10.22
CA GLU A 705 -80.35 5.20 -10.30
C GLU A 705 -81.54 5.33 -9.34
N GLU A 706 -81.31 5.79 -8.11
CA GLU A 706 -82.35 6.07 -7.12
C GLU A 706 -83.29 7.20 -7.59
N ALA A 707 -82.75 8.31 -8.11
CA ALA A 707 -83.56 9.40 -8.68
C ALA A 707 -84.35 8.98 -9.93
N LEU A 708 -83.78 8.14 -10.81
CA LEU A 708 -84.48 7.56 -11.96
C LEU A 708 -85.56 6.57 -11.52
N ALA A 709 -85.34 5.79 -10.45
CA ALA A 709 -86.36 4.93 -9.87
C ALA A 709 -87.51 5.74 -9.24
N GLU A 710 -87.23 6.90 -8.61
CA GLU A 710 -88.25 7.83 -8.13
C GLU A 710 -89.04 8.44 -9.28
N GLN A 711 -88.39 8.91 -10.36
CA GLN A 711 -89.06 9.37 -11.57
C GLN A 711 -89.93 8.26 -12.18
N GLY A 712 -89.44 7.01 -12.21
CA GLY A 712 -90.20 5.84 -12.65
C GLY A 712 -91.44 5.56 -11.79
N ARG A 713 -91.35 5.70 -10.46
CA ARG A 713 -92.50 5.60 -9.55
C ARG A 713 -93.51 6.73 -9.80
N HIS A 714 -93.05 7.95 -10.04
CA HIS A 714 -93.92 9.08 -10.38
C HIS A 714 -94.62 8.87 -11.73
N LEU A 715 -93.91 8.42 -12.77
CA LEU A 715 -94.49 8.08 -14.06
C LEU A 715 -95.52 6.95 -13.95
N ALA A 716 -95.23 5.88 -13.22
CA ALA A 716 -96.19 4.79 -12.98
C ALA A 716 -97.45 5.26 -12.22
N LEU A 717 -97.31 6.21 -11.29
CA LEU A 717 -98.44 6.82 -10.58
C LEU A 717 -99.28 7.72 -11.51
N LEU A 718 -98.63 8.49 -12.39
CA LEU A 718 -99.30 9.30 -13.41
C LEU A 718 -100.01 8.39 -14.44
N GLU A 719 -99.38 7.34 -14.94
CA GLU A 719 -100.03 6.34 -15.80
C GLU A 719 -101.25 5.71 -15.10
N ALA A 720 -101.16 5.39 -13.81
CA ALA A 720 -102.28 4.85 -13.05
C ALA A 720 -103.42 5.87 -12.90
N GLN A 721 -103.12 7.17 -12.80
CA GLN A 721 -104.13 8.24 -12.85
C GLN A 721 -104.76 8.35 -14.25
N THR A 722 -103.96 8.37 -15.32
CA THR A 722 -104.46 8.43 -16.70
C THR A 722 -105.30 7.19 -17.06
N ARG A 723 -104.93 5.99 -16.58
CA ARG A 723 -105.73 4.77 -16.76
C ARG A 723 -107.07 4.84 -16.01
N ARG A 724 -107.11 5.44 -14.81
CA ARG A 724 -108.38 5.70 -14.08
C ARG A 724 -109.25 6.71 -14.82
N GLN A 725 -108.67 7.82 -15.28
CA GLN A 725 -109.38 8.82 -16.08
C GLN A 725 -109.89 8.25 -17.41
N ALA A 726 -109.15 7.33 -18.05
CA ALA A 726 -109.60 6.62 -19.23
C ALA A 726 -110.78 5.68 -18.93
N ALA A 727 -110.75 4.95 -17.80
CA ALA A 727 -111.87 4.11 -17.36
C ALA A 727 -113.12 4.93 -16.95
N GLU A 728 -112.92 6.08 -16.31
CA GLU A 728 -113.98 7.06 -16.03
C GLU A 728 -114.58 7.56 -17.36
N LEU A 729 -113.76 7.95 -18.33
CA LEU A 729 -114.21 8.36 -19.67
C LEU A 729 -114.94 7.26 -20.44
N THR A 730 -114.51 5.99 -20.39
CA THR A 730 -115.24 4.89 -21.03
C THR A 730 -116.57 4.62 -20.33
N SER A 731 -116.62 4.65 -18.99
CA SER A 731 -117.91 4.51 -18.27
C SER A 731 -118.87 5.67 -18.58
N LEU A 732 -118.36 6.89 -18.80
CA LEU A 732 -119.16 8.03 -19.26
C LEU A 732 -119.61 7.87 -20.73
N GLN A 733 -118.80 7.22 -21.58
CA GLN A 733 -119.19 6.87 -22.95
C GLN A 733 -120.27 5.79 -22.97
N GLU A 734 -120.18 4.77 -22.11
CA GLU A 734 -121.22 3.75 -21.92
C GLU A 734 -122.53 4.38 -21.42
N VAL A 735 -122.46 5.28 -20.44
CA VAL A 735 -123.64 6.06 -20.00
C VAL A 735 -124.22 6.90 -21.14
N LEU A 736 -123.39 7.61 -21.92
CA LEU A 736 -123.83 8.38 -23.09
C LEU A 736 -124.41 7.49 -24.20
N GLN A 737 -123.94 6.27 -24.37
CA GLN A 737 -124.52 5.32 -25.32
C GLN A 737 -125.88 4.81 -24.82
N SER A 738 -126.00 4.43 -23.55
CA SER A 738 -127.29 4.05 -22.96
C SER A 738 -128.32 5.19 -23.00
N LEU A 739 -127.88 6.45 -22.89
CA LEU A 739 -128.74 7.62 -23.10
C LEU A 739 -129.18 7.75 -24.56
N ARG A 740 -128.32 7.48 -25.54
CA ARG A 740 -128.72 7.45 -26.97
C ARG A 740 -129.68 6.33 -27.27
N GLU A 741 -129.46 5.14 -26.71
CA GLU A 741 -130.37 4.00 -26.85
C GLU A 741 -131.75 4.36 -26.26
N LEU A 742 -131.80 5.01 -25.09
CA LEU A 742 -133.04 5.56 -24.50
C LEU A 742 -133.65 6.73 -25.32
N GLU A 743 -132.85 7.56 -25.98
CA GLU A 743 -133.32 8.62 -26.89
C GLU A 743 -133.91 8.03 -28.19
N GLU A 744 -133.30 6.99 -28.74
CA GLU A 744 -133.81 6.24 -29.89
C GLU A 744 -135.07 5.44 -29.53
N GLU A 745 -135.14 4.82 -28.34
CA GLU A 745 -136.38 4.24 -27.82
C GLU A 745 -137.48 5.30 -27.68
N ASN A 746 -137.17 6.49 -27.12
CA ASN A 746 -138.12 7.59 -27.05
C ASN A 746 -138.56 8.10 -28.43
N ALA A 747 -137.65 8.17 -29.41
CA ALA A 747 -137.97 8.56 -30.78
C ALA A 747 -138.87 7.51 -31.47
N ASN A 748 -138.57 6.22 -31.28
CA ASN A 748 -139.40 5.12 -31.78
C ASN A 748 -140.78 5.09 -31.10
N LEU A 749 -140.89 5.35 -29.79
CA LEU A 749 -142.16 5.46 -29.09
C LEU A 749 -142.99 6.68 -29.55
N ARG A 750 -142.35 7.83 -29.81
CA ARG A 750 -143.00 8.99 -30.42
C ARG A 750 -143.50 8.68 -31.83
N LYS A 751 -142.70 8.01 -32.65
CA LYS A 751 -143.12 7.60 -33.99
C LYS A 751 -144.26 6.58 -33.95
N GLN A 752 -144.26 5.64 -33.00
CA GLN A 752 -145.40 4.72 -32.77
C GLN A 752 -146.66 5.43 -32.28
N LEU A 753 -146.56 6.65 -31.72
CA LEU A 753 -147.70 7.52 -31.46
C LEU A 753 -148.15 8.23 -32.75
N GLU A 754 -147.25 8.88 -33.47
CA GLU A 754 -147.55 9.54 -34.76
C GLU A 754 -148.18 8.57 -35.79
N ASP A 755 -147.64 7.35 -35.93
CA ASP A 755 -148.19 6.32 -36.84
C ASP A 755 -149.61 5.89 -36.41
N LYS A 756 -149.94 5.91 -35.11
CA LYS A 756 -151.29 5.64 -34.60
C LYS A 756 -152.25 6.83 -34.75
N GLU A 757 -151.77 8.05 -34.58
CA GLU A 757 -152.55 9.27 -34.82
C GLU A 757 -152.88 9.44 -36.31
N ASN A 758 -151.93 9.13 -37.20
CA ASN A 758 -152.15 9.08 -38.65
C ASN A 758 -153.10 7.95 -39.06
N ALA A 759 -153.02 6.78 -38.42
CA ALA A 759 -153.99 5.70 -38.64
C ALA A 759 -155.41 6.07 -38.21
N ALA A 760 -155.57 6.83 -37.12
CA ALA A 760 -156.86 7.39 -36.71
C ALA A 760 -157.38 8.44 -37.72
N ALA A 761 -156.52 9.34 -38.20
CA ALA A 761 -156.89 10.37 -39.17
C ALA A 761 -157.36 9.79 -40.52
N MET A 762 -156.76 8.67 -40.98
CA MET A 762 -157.23 7.94 -42.17
C MET A 762 -158.66 7.39 -41.99
N LEU A 763 -158.97 6.83 -40.82
CA LEU A 763 -160.32 6.31 -40.51
C LEU A 763 -161.37 7.42 -40.43
N GLU A 764 -161.01 8.62 -39.97
CA GLU A 764 -161.91 9.78 -39.99
C GLU A 764 -162.13 10.33 -41.41
N GLN A 765 -161.15 10.22 -42.32
CA GLN A 765 -161.28 10.73 -43.69
C GLN A 765 -162.21 9.88 -44.57
N GLU A 766 -162.30 8.57 -44.35
CA GLU A 766 -163.24 7.71 -45.09
C GLU A 766 -164.69 7.82 -44.58
N LEU A 767 -164.89 8.06 -43.27
CA LEU A 767 -166.20 8.22 -42.64
C LEU A 767 -167.02 9.39 -43.22
N ALA A 768 -166.38 10.34 -43.90
CA ALA A 768 -167.00 11.55 -44.44
C ALA A 768 -167.61 11.38 -45.86
N ARG A 769 -167.43 10.24 -46.55
CA ARG A 769 -167.76 10.12 -47.99
C ARG A 769 -169.06 9.42 -48.37
N GLU A 770 -169.68 8.61 -47.51
CA GLU A 770 -170.92 7.90 -47.86
C GLU A 770 -172.12 8.20 -46.96
N LYS A 771 -173.11 8.89 -47.54
CA LYS A 771 -174.50 8.91 -47.07
C LYS A 771 -175.46 8.35 -48.14
N ALA A 772 -175.13 7.16 -48.64
CA ALA A 772 -176.01 6.27 -49.38
C ALA A 772 -175.62 4.83 -49.05
N GLY A 773 -176.53 4.02 -48.49
CA GLY A 773 -176.27 2.60 -48.17
C GLY A 773 -176.75 1.64 -49.27
N PRO A 774 -176.90 0.31 -49.00
CA PRO A 774 -176.75 -0.36 -47.70
C PRO A 774 -176.03 -1.74 -47.70
N SER A 775 -175.79 -2.31 -46.50
CA SER A 775 -175.56 -3.76 -46.23
C SER A 775 -174.19 -4.34 -46.69
N LYS A 776 -173.64 -5.49 -46.23
CA LYS A 776 -173.91 -6.43 -45.10
C LYS A 776 -172.76 -7.47 -45.00
N ASP A 777 -172.47 -8.01 -43.80
CA ASP A 777 -171.79 -9.33 -43.52
C ASP A 777 -170.32 -9.50 -44.08
N ASN A 778 -169.42 -10.45 -43.72
CA ASN A 778 -169.07 -11.21 -42.50
C ASN A 778 -167.67 -11.91 -42.62
N ALA A 779 -166.96 -12.15 -41.49
CA ALA A 779 -165.86 -13.14 -41.27
C ALA A 779 -164.51 -12.95 -42.07
N ALA A 780 -163.37 -13.65 -41.82
CA ALA A 780 -163.02 -14.78 -40.93
C ALA A 780 -161.48 -14.90 -40.59
N GLU A 781 -161.12 -15.62 -39.51
CA GLU A 781 -159.91 -16.49 -39.30
C GLU A 781 -158.44 -15.90 -39.34
N SER A 782 -157.38 -16.44 -38.68
CA SER A 782 -157.22 -17.37 -37.51
C SER A 782 -155.75 -17.51 -37.00
N GLN A 783 -155.56 -17.73 -35.67
CA GLN A 783 -154.55 -18.58 -34.95
C GLN A 783 -153.00 -18.34 -35.17
N ASP A 784 -152.01 -18.84 -34.38
CA ASP A 784 -151.93 -19.75 -33.19
C ASP A 784 -150.69 -19.46 -32.27
N HIS A 785 -150.36 -20.33 -31.28
CA HIS A 785 -149.30 -20.17 -30.24
C HIS A 785 -147.94 -20.98 -30.43
N PRO A 786 -147.32 -21.75 -29.46
CA PRO A 786 -145.96 -21.48 -28.86
C PRO A 786 -145.00 -22.73 -28.89
N PRO A 787 -143.99 -23.03 -27.98
CA PRO A 787 -143.29 -22.33 -26.85
C PRO A 787 -141.73 -22.61 -26.65
N LYS A 788 -141.13 -22.14 -25.51
CA LYS A 788 -139.91 -22.64 -24.76
C LYS A 788 -138.48 -22.33 -25.33
N GLU A 789 -137.33 -22.46 -24.63
CA GLU A 789 -136.92 -23.22 -23.40
C GLU A 789 -135.87 -22.52 -22.44
N GLN A 790 -134.87 -23.21 -21.82
CA GLN A 790 -134.17 -22.86 -20.51
C GLN A 790 -132.67 -22.38 -20.64
N ARG A 791 -131.75 -22.22 -19.63
CA ARG A 791 -131.57 -22.69 -18.22
C ARG A 791 -130.42 -21.99 -17.40
N ASN A 792 -130.34 -22.22 -16.06
CA ASN A 792 -129.26 -21.84 -15.07
C ASN A 792 -128.11 -22.91 -14.96
N PRO A 793 -127.01 -22.85 -14.12
CA PRO A 793 -126.68 -21.98 -12.94
C PRO A 793 -125.18 -21.53 -12.72
N GLU A 794 -124.84 -21.04 -11.51
CA GLU A 794 -123.52 -20.64 -10.92
C GLU A 794 -122.68 -21.85 -10.39
N PRO A 795 -121.46 -21.75 -9.76
CA PRO A 795 -121.24 -21.16 -8.39
C PRO A 795 -119.83 -20.58 -7.99
N GLU A 796 -119.80 -20.05 -6.75
CA GLU A 796 -118.76 -19.76 -5.71
C GLU A 796 -117.33 -20.39 -5.82
N THR A 797 -116.22 -19.91 -5.21
CA THR A 797 -115.87 -19.52 -3.80
C THR A 797 -114.50 -18.77 -3.77
N ASP A 798 -113.92 -18.13 -2.72
CA ASP A 798 -114.31 -17.49 -1.43
C ASP A 798 -113.01 -16.86 -0.78
N SER A 799 -113.14 -16.04 0.28
CA SER A 799 -112.11 -15.65 1.29
C SER A 799 -111.04 -14.62 0.85
N SER A 800 -110.53 -13.69 1.69
CA SER A 800 -110.75 -13.40 3.13
C SER A 800 -110.43 -11.94 3.52
N GLN A 801 -111.19 -11.41 4.50
CA GLN A 801 -110.86 -10.33 5.47
C GLN A 801 -110.28 -8.97 5.01
N ALA A 802 -111.05 -7.90 5.26
CA ALA A 802 -110.55 -6.55 5.54
C ALA A 802 -111.33 -5.90 6.70
N LYS A 803 -110.72 -5.00 7.49
CA LYS A 803 -111.32 -4.34 8.68
C LYS A 803 -111.26 -2.81 8.59
N ALA A 804 -112.32 -2.16 9.09
CA ALA A 804 -112.42 -0.79 9.65
C ALA A 804 -111.69 0.38 8.96
N ARG A 805 -112.38 1.45 8.49
CA ARG A 805 -112.96 2.58 9.28
C ARG A 805 -111.90 3.32 10.12
N ASN A 806 -111.72 4.65 10.05
CA ASN A 806 -112.40 5.80 9.40
C ASN A 806 -111.32 6.80 8.88
N GLY A 807 -111.57 7.86 8.10
CA GLY A 807 -112.78 8.40 7.46
C GLY A 807 -112.91 9.93 7.63
N CYS A 808 -113.39 10.66 6.59
CA CYS A 808 -113.62 12.12 6.53
C CYS A 808 -112.34 13.02 6.52
N LYS A 809 -112.27 14.18 5.83
CA LYS A 809 -113.22 14.82 4.87
C LYS A 809 -112.53 15.94 4.02
N ASP A 810 -113.37 16.63 3.23
CA ASP A 810 -113.23 18.00 2.70
C ASP A 810 -112.36 18.29 1.43
N ARG A 811 -113.08 18.25 0.30
CA ARG A 811 -113.03 19.20 -0.84
C ARG A 811 -113.43 20.63 -0.35
N PRO A 812 -113.23 21.75 -1.10
CA PRO A 812 -113.50 21.85 -2.55
C PRO A 812 -112.48 22.64 -3.41
N GLU A 813 -112.74 22.68 -4.72
CA GLU A 813 -112.05 23.56 -5.68
C GLU A 813 -112.45 25.04 -5.49
N SER A 814 -111.54 25.98 -5.81
CA SER A 814 -111.72 26.94 -6.93
C SER A 814 -110.72 28.12 -6.89
N ALA A 815 -109.87 28.25 -7.91
CA ALA A 815 -109.32 29.53 -8.39
C ALA A 815 -108.73 29.31 -9.80
N LEU A 816 -109.16 30.10 -10.79
CA LEU A 816 -108.72 29.97 -12.18
C LEU A 816 -107.94 31.21 -12.65
N VAL A 817 -106.87 30.94 -13.41
CA VAL A 817 -106.34 31.74 -14.53
C VAL A 817 -105.82 33.17 -14.24
N GLY A 818 -104.52 33.33 -14.50
CA GLY A 818 -103.95 34.55 -15.10
C GLY A 818 -102.85 35.27 -14.30
N ARG A 819 -101.89 35.95 -14.93
CA ARG A 819 -101.45 35.89 -16.35
C ARG A 819 -100.15 36.72 -16.51
N PHE A 820 -99.07 36.15 -17.08
CA PHE A 820 -97.86 36.87 -17.58
C PHE A 820 -97.09 37.66 -16.49
N GLU A 821 -95.81 38.05 -16.59
CA GLU A 821 -94.61 37.64 -17.34
C GLU A 821 -93.53 37.29 -16.27
N GLU A 822 -92.42 36.57 -16.51
CA GLU A 822 -91.22 36.99 -17.25
C GLU A 822 -90.45 35.77 -17.78
N LEU A 823 -90.12 35.80 -19.08
CA LEU A 823 -89.25 34.80 -19.72
C LEU A 823 -87.77 35.19 -19.57
N HIS A 824 -87.17 34.89 -18.41
CA HIS A 824 -85.72 34.97 -18.28
C HIS A 824 -85.05 33.71 -18.84
N LEU A 825 -84.52 33.83 -20.06
CA LEU A 825 -83.72 32.77 -20.70
C LEU A 825 -82.55 32.34 -19.79
N PRO A 826 -82.27 31.03 -19.65
CA PRO A 826 -80.92 30.60 -19.34
C PRO A 826 -80.02 31.05 -20.49
N LYS A 827 -79.08 31.95 -20.19
CA LYS A 827 -78.20 32.58 -21.18
C LYS A 827 -77.16 31.60 -21.71
N GLU A 828 -76.33 32.06 -22.64
CA GLU A 828 -75.29 31.28 -23.31
C GLU A 828 -74.10 30.73 -22.47
N PRO A 829 -73.75 31.18 -21.23
CA PRO A 829 -72.48 30.76 -20.62
C PRO A 829 -72.44 29.29 -20.19
N GLN A 830 -73.56 28.56 -20.21
CA GLN A 830 -73.56 27.13 -19.87
C GLN A 830 -73.01 26.25 -21.00
N VAL A 831 -73.10 26.67 -22.27
CA VAL A 831 -72.41 26.00 -23.38
C VAL A 831 -70.94 26.41 -23.39
N GLN A 832 -70.64 27.71 -23.28
CA GLN A 832 -69.26 28.21 -23.25
C GLN A 832 -68.42 27.64 -22.10
N THR A 833 -69.02 27.36 -20.93
CA THR A 833 -68.30 26.70 -19.83
C THR A 833 -68.07 25.21 -20.06
N GLN A 834 -68.97 24.50 -20.77
CA GLN A 834 -68.72 23.13 -21.19
C GLN A 834 -67.67 23.05 -22.31
N GLU A 835 -67.72 23.96 -23.30
CA GLU A 835 -66.67 24.07 -24.33
C GLU A 835 -65.31 24.44 -23.74
N ALA A 836 -65.26 25.36 -22.76
CA ALA A 836 -64.00 25.70 -22.08
C ALA A 836 -63.42 24.53 -21.27
N VAL A 837 -64.27 23.73 -20.60
CA VAL A 837 -63.83 22.51 -19.91
C VAL A 837 -63.34 21.46 -20.91
N LEU A 838 -64.06 21.23 -22.01
CA LEU A 838 -63.63 20.27 -23.04
C LEU A 838 -62.38 20.75 -23.81
N GLN A 839 -62.18 22.05 -24.00
CA GLN A 839 -60.93 22.61 -24.51
C GLN A 839 -59.78 22.45 -23.52
N ALA A 840 -60.02 22.65 -22.22
CA ALA A 840 -59.02 22.40 -21.18
C ALA A 840 -58.62 20.92 -21.12
N GLU A 841 -59.58 19.99 -21.13
CA GLU A 841 -59.32 18.55 -21.18
C GLU A 841 -58.59 18.13 -22.46
N ASN A 842 -58.98 18.64 -23.63
CA ASN A 842 -58.24 18.41 -24.88
C ASN A 842 -56.81 18.97 -24.81
N SER A 843 -56.58 20.14 -24.21
CA SER A 843 -55.23 20.70 -24.03
C SER A 843 -54.37 19.88 -23.07
N ALA A 844 -54.97 19.27 -22.04
CA ALA A 844 -54.30 18.34 -21.14
C ALA A 844 -54.00 16.99 -21.81
N LEU A 845 -54.85 16.54 -22.74
CA LEU A 845 -54.63 15.33 -23.53
C LEU A 845 -53.57 15.54 -24.62
N THR A 846 -53.52 16.68 -25.31
CA THR A 846 -52.42 17.00 -26.24
C THR A 846 -51.11 17.25 -25.51
N GLY A 847 -51.14 17.86 -24.31
CA GLY A 847 -49.97 17.95 -23.42
C GLY A 847 -49.45 16.57 -22.99
N ARG A 848 -50.34 15.58 -22.77
CA ARG A 848 -49.94 14.19 -22.51
C ARG A 848 -49.46 13.44 -23.75
N LEU A 849 -50.05 13.68 -24.92
CA LEU A 849 -49.57 13.11 -26.19
C LEU A 849 -48.15 13.59 -26.50
N THR A 850 -47.90 14.90 -26.46
CA THR A 850 -46.55 15.46 -26.70
C THR A 850 -45.52 14.99 -25.67
N GLN A 851 -45.92 14.74 -24.42
CA GLN A 851 -45.07 14.08 -23.42
C GLN A 851 -44.75 12.63 -23.82
N LEU A 852 -45.75 11.83 -24.21
CA LEU A 852 -45.56 10.46 -24.68
C LEU A 852 -44.75 10.36 -25.97
N GLU A 853 -44.91 11.30 -26.90
CA GLU A 853 -44.11 11.44 -28.12
C GLU A 853 -42.64 11.75 -27.78
N SER A 854 -42.38 12.68 -26.85
CA SER A 854 -41.02 12.98 -26.40
C SER A 854 -40.35 11.79 -25.68
N LEU A 855 -41.13 11.02 -24.92
CA LEU A 855 -40.68 9.76 -24.33
C LEU A 855 -40.43 8.70 -25.41
N ALA A 856 -41.28 8.58 -26.42
CA ALA A 856 -41.06 7.67 -27.55
C ALA A 856 -39.77 7.99 -28.30
N SER A 857 -39.52 9.26 -28.65
CA SER A 857 -38.25 9.67 -29.27
C SER A 857 -37.04 9.50 -28.34
N SER A 858 -37.21 9.61 -27.02
CA SER A 858 -36.15 9.27 -26.06
C SER A 858 -35.83 7.76 -26.05
N LEU A 859 -36.85 6.92 -26.21
CA LEU A 859 -36.68 5.47 -26.32
C LEU A 859 -36.12 5.05 -27.68
N GLU A 860 -36.49 5.71 -28.78
CA GLU A 860 -35.88 5.49 -30.11
C GLU A 860 -34.40 5.90 -30.14
N THR A 861 -34.01 6.98 -29.46
CA THR A 861 -32.60 7.39 -29.33
C THR A 861 -31.79 6.45 -28.43
N VAL A 862 -32.38 5.92 -27.35
CA VAL A 862 -31.76 4.84 -26.54
C VAL A 862 -31.66 3.53 -27.34
N LEU A 863 -32.71 3.12 -28.06
CA LEU A 863 -32.72 1.89 -28.87
C LEU A 863 -31.73 1.96 -30.04
N SER A 864 -31.62 3.11 -30.72
CA SER A 864 -30.59 3.30 -31.76
C SER A 864 -29.17 3.36 -31.19
N GLY A 865 -28.98 3.90 -29.97
CA GLY A 865 -27.73 3.77 -29.23
C GLY A 865 -27.37 2.30 -28.93
N LEU A 866 -28.34 1.50 -28.48
CA LEU A 866 -28.15 0.06 -28.19
C LEU A 866 -27.90 -0.76 -29.47
N THR A 867 -28.57 -0.47 -30.59
CA THR A 867 -28.26 -1.15 -31.87
C THR A 867 -26.89 -0.78 -32.40
N ARG A 868 -26.43 0.46 -32.17
CA ARG A 868 -25.07 0.90 -32.50
C ARG A 868 -24.01 0.17 -31.66
N GLN A 869 -24.17 0.12 -30.34
CA GLN A 869 -23.29 -0.68 -29.47
C GLN A 869 -23.29 -2.16 -29.85
N LYS A 870 -24.43 -2.70 -30.29
CA LYS A 870 -24.53 -4.09 -30.77
C LYS A 870 -23.83 -4.31 -32.12
N ALA A 871 -23.83 -3.33 -33.02
CA ALA A 871 -23.07 -3.39 -34.27
C ALA A 871 -21.54 -3.31 -34.00
N GLU A 872 -21.12 -2.33 -33.20
CA GLU A 872 -19.72 -2.14 -32.79
C GLU A 872 -19.21 -3.37 -32.00
N GLY A 873 -20.08 -4.05 -31.23
CA GLY A 873 -19.79 -5.32 -30.56
C GLY A 873 -19.81 -6.58 -31.44
N GLN A 874 -20.22 -6.51 -32.73
CA GLN A 874 -20.24 -7.66 -33.64
C GLN A 874 -19.13 -7.63 -34.72
N GLU A 875 -18.48 -6.51 -34.99
CA GLU A 875 -17.28 -6.48 -35.85
C GLU A 875 -16.01 -7.00 -35.14
N GLY A 876 -16.02 -7.05 -33.79
CA GLY A 876 -14.84 -7.39 -32.99
C GLY A 876 -14.46 -8.88 -32.89
N ASN A 877 -15.20 -9.82 -33.49
CA ASN A 877 -14.94 -11.26 -33.30
C ASN A 877 -15.32 -12.12 -34.51
N GLY A 878 -14.36 -12.50 -35.36
CA GLY A 878 -14.65 -13.48 -36.42
C GLY A 878 -13.68 -13.66 -37.60
N LYS A 879 -12.38 -13.91 -37.38
CA LYS A 879 -11.58 -14.72 -38.34
C LYS A 879 -10.27 -15.27 -37.76
N PRO A 880 -10.06 -16.60 -37.75
CA PRO A 880 -8.78 -17.19 -37.37
C PRO A 880 -7.79 -17.13 -38.54
N GLN A 881 -6.53 -16.80 -38.27
CA GLN A 881 -5.43 -16.87 -39.23
C GLN A 881 -4.57 -18.11 -38.93
N PRO A 882 -4.17 -18.92 -39.93
CA PRO A 882 -3.68 -20.27 -39.69
C PRO A 882 -2.26 -20.30 -39.10
N GLN A 883 -2.04 -21.25 -38.19
CA GLN A 883 -0.68 -21.66 -37.83
C GLN A 883 0.01 -22.26 -39.05
N ASN A 884 1.21 -21.78 -39.35
CA ASN A 884 2.08 -22.38 -40.37
C ASN A 884 3.49 -22.49 -39.79
N SER A 885 3.97 -23.72 -39.62
CA SER A 885 5.21 -24.05 -38.92
C SER A 885 6.41 -24.05 -39.87
N THR A 886 7.42 -23.22 -39.61
CA THR A 886 8.73 -23.31 -40.30
C THR A 886 9.89 -23.12 -39.33
N SER A 887 10.90 -23.98 -39.45
CA SER A 887 12.05 -24.12 -38.54
C SER A 887 13.18 -23.12 -38.77
N GLN A 888 13.84 -22.68 -37.69
CA GLN A 888 15.29 -22.43 -37.54
C GLN A 888 15.56 -22.19 -36.05
N VAL A 889 16.53 -22.78 -35.31
CA VAL A 889 17.82 -23.45 -35.58
C VAL A 889 19.00 -22.48 -35.84
N ARG A 890 19.92 -22.48 -34.85
CA ARG A 890 21.19 -21.73 -34.72
C ARG A 890 21.04 -20.21 -34.44
N PHE A 891 21.95 -19.60 -33.68
CA PHE A 891 23.16 -20.13 -33.03
C PHE A 891 23.21 -19.77 -31.54
#